data_AF-A0A135WQR2-F1
#
_entry.id   AF-A0A135WQR2-F1
#
_cell.length_a   1.000
_cell.length_b   1.000
_cell.length_c   1.000
_cell.angle_alpha   90.00
_cell.angle_beta   90.00
_cell.angle_gamma   90.00
#
_symmetry.space_group_name_H-M   'P 1'
#
loop_
_entity.id
_entity.type
_entity.pdbx_description
1 polymer ?
#
loop_
_entity_poly.entity_id
_entity_poly.type
_entity_poly.pdbx_seq_one_letter_code
_entity_poly.pdbx_strand_id
1 'polypeptide(L)'
;MPSFWSKLNNQLFQVKQPTISDVASDITYVYDIYNLTASEFDAFNQETRYDLNSNYIITAVTDPMGFSFSFTYDANYNMLTETDPKGNLTVNTYDAKGNLETTTDAMGSKTSYTYNGFSQPLTVTDADGIMTYQYNVYGDVIKEINPLKEETTYTYYEPYGNLKTMTPPDGIPEEYEYDAMQNYPTKFLDALGRKTSIINDQYGNAKEVTDPKGNKVSFDYDEQEQLKSTVDEKGNETSYGYDDNGNLTTIKNARGYTTTLGYNNQNQFITRKEPLNQITTYGYDALGNMTTEKKPDGVTTIKTDYDANSRPKDISVNGFLKWHYDYDKNGNTTAVKNGDTSTVSTFTYDKADKLKTASNGKQLIEYGYSLTETLTNIKGTSNGISFSQRFVFNNADRMKNWYRNEAVQGTYEYFPTGEPQQRRYVNGVHTTYTYDDAQQMKTLKVTKDTSVLLDETLGYDLNGNINAVTSSSGNKAFTYDKANQLETQTINTAQLNESYTYDVVGNRKSKMTVKNGTTTSISYDYDANNRLASVNGQTYSYDANGNRTKDGQYTYVYNSFDQITSIKNNAGTVIASYTYDDEGRRTSKTVGGKKTNYHYDQGINVLFETDSAGNITADYVYDPDGLPVMMSKGGQNYYYTYNSLKEITGLTNASGTVVASYTYDAWGNILSQSGIMAAENPIRYKGYRYDDETGLYYLIARYYQPAEGVFLTTDPEGGDPDDPKTQNGYAYANNNPVMMTDPDGNYAWAVINAGFAAYDGYKAYKAGKAAGKQGWALAGSVAWETGSSFVKVGHLKKAGKALGATSKYINGTRGTGVNRAWKAEREMIAKTGQGTRKWSGKRRAEILTTGKAKGMIGHHINSVKNYPHLAGSAKNVRFVSKKQHLRLHGGNWKNQTTGKFIKRK
;
A
#
# COMPACT_ATOMS: atom_id res chain seq x y z
N MET A 1 -60.82 -32.44 22.15
CA MET A 1 -60.69 -31.03 21.70
C MET A 1 -59.21 -30.69 21.51
N PRO A 2 -58.65 -30.84 20.31
CA PRO A 2 -57.31 -30.34 20.00
C PRO A 2 -57.43 -29.16 19.02
N SER A 3 -57.62 -27.93 19.53
CA SER A 3 -57.67 -26.75 18.66
C SER A 3 -57.34 -25.41 19.34
N PHE A 4 -56.55 -25.41 20.43
CA PHE A 4 -56.20 -24.16 21.11
C PHE A 4 -54.70 -23.94 21.38
N TRP A 5 -53.82 -24.86 20.94
CA TRP A 5 -52.36 -24.75 21.11
C TRP A 5 -51.56 -24.62 19.80
N SER A 6 -52.22 -24.49 18.64
CA SER A 6 -51.52 -24.37 17.34
C SER A 6 -51.51 -22.95 16.76
N LYS A 7 -51.85 -21.92 17.56
CA LYS A 7 -51.88 -20.52 17.09
C LYS A 7 -51.41 -19.56 18.19
N LEU A 8 -50.13 -19.63 18.55
CA LEU A 8 -49.40 -18.49 19.14
C LEU A 8 -47.88 -18.73 19.03
N ASN A 9 -47.31 -18.00 18.08
CA ASN A 9 -45.92 -17.52 17.99
C ASN A 9 -44.79 -18.51 17.65
N ASN A 10 -44.62 -18.78 16.34
CA ASN A 10 -43.28 -18.80 15.75
C ASN A 10 -42.66 -17.41 16.00
N GLN A 11 -41.81 -17.26 17.03
CA GLN A 11 -41.12 -15.99 17.28
C GLN A 11 -39.93 -15.85 16.32
N LEU A 12 -40.22 -15.55 15.05
CA LEU A 12 -39.25 -14.95 14.13
C LEU A 12 -39.09 -13.49 14.54
N PHE A 13 -37.88 -13.10 14.93
CA PHE A 13 -37.55 -11.70 15.17
C PHE A 13 -37.02 -11.11 13.88
N GLN A 14 -37.83 -10.30 13.21
CA GLN A 14 -37.40 -9.52 12.06
C GLN A 14 -37.10 -8.10 12.52
N VAL A 15 -35.86 -7.65 12.30
CA VAL A 15 -35.44 -6.28 12.57
C VAL A 15 -34.96 -5.69 11.26
N LYS A 16 -35.60 -4.61 10.83
CA LYS A 16 -35.19 -3.84 9.66
C LYS A 16 -34.37 -2.64 10.10
N GLN A 17 -33.20 -2.43 9.51
CA GLN A 17 -32.46 -1.19 9.74
C GLN A 17 -33.28 -0.01 9.19
N PRO A 18 -33.33 1.14 9.89
CA PRO A 18 -34.00 2.32 9.37
C PRO A 18 -33.29 2.84 8.12
N THR A 19 -34.08 3.12 7.08
CA THR A 19 -33.63 3.67 5.80
C THR A 19 -33.17 5.12 5.98
N ILE A 20 -32.03 5.49 5.38
CA ILE A 20 -31.65 6.89 5.18
C ILE A 20 -32.24 7.32 3.84
N SER A 21 -32.98 8.43 3.82
CA SER A 21 -33.75 8.85 2.64
C SER A 21 -32.87 9.03 1.40
N ASP A 22 -33.37 8.50 0.28
CA ASP A 22 -32.92 8.61 -1.12
C ASP A 22 -32.16 7.43 -1.75
N VAL A 23 -31.88 6.34 -1.04
CA VAL A 23 -31.55 5.02 -1.65
C VAL A 23 -32.10 3.89 -0.78
N ALA A 24 -32.67 2.84 -1.38
CA ALA A 24 -33.16 1.66 -0.68
C ALA A 24 -32.00 0.78 -0.15
N SER A 25 -31.36 1.16 0.95
CA SER A 25 -30.35 0.32 1.64
C SER A 25 -30.96 -0.45 2.82
N ASP A 26 -32.14 -1.04 2.59
CA ASP A 26 -32.90 -1.74 3.62
C ASP A 26 -32.26 -3.10 3.94
N ILE A 27 -31.29 -3.12 4.86
CA ILE A 27 -30.77 -4.37 5.41
C ILE A 27 -31.79 -4.95 6.40
N THR A 28 -32.19 -6.20 6.18
CA THR A 28 -33.13 -6.92 7.06
C THR A 28 -32.38 -8.03 7.78
N TYR A 29 -32.51 -8.06 9.10
CA TYR A 29 -32.05 -9.17 9.91
C TYR A 29 -33.22 -10.05 10.32
N VAL A 30 -33.08 -11.36 10.11
CA VAL A 30 -34.04 -12.37 10.57
C VAL A 30 -33.33 -13.29 11.54
N TYR A 31 -33.96 -13.51 12.70
CA TYR A 31 -33.45 -14.45 13.68
C TYR A 31 -34.49 -15.53 13.99
N ASP A 32 -34.10 -16.78 13.73
CA ASP A 32 -34.87 -17.99 14.01
C ASP A 32 -34.22 -18.76 15.16
N ILE A 33 -34.78 -18.56 16.36
CA ILE A 33 -34.33 -19.19 17.60
C ILE A 33 -34.52 -20.72 17.62
N TYR A 34 -35.45 -21.26 16.82
CA TYR A 34 -35.77 -22.68 16.84
C TYR A 34 -34.83 -23.47 15.94
N ASN A 35 -34.53 -22.90 14.76
CA ASN A 35 -33.57 -23.49 13.84
C ASN A 35 -32.11 -23.09 14.13
N LEU A 36 -31.90 -22.21 15.13
CA LEU A 36 -30.60 -21.66 15.50
C LEU A 36 -29.91 -21.00 14.30
N THR A 37 -30.66 -20.18 13.55
CA THR A 37 -30.14 -19.46 12.39
C THR A 37 -30.37 -17.96 12.53
N ALA A 38 -29.40 -17.17 12.09
CA ALA A 38 -29.57 -15.75 11.82
C ALA A 38 -29.33 -15.50 10.33
N SER A 39 -30.04 -14.55 9.74
CA SER A 39 -29.87 -14.18 8.34
C SER A 39 -29.80 -12.67 8.21
N GLU A 40 -28.91 -12.21 7.35
CA GLU A 40 -28.81 -10.82 6.88
C GLU A 40 -29.23 -10.78 5.41
N PHE A 41 -30.22 -9.97 5.09
CA PHE A 41 -30.65 -9.72 3.73
C PHE A 41 -30.19 -8.32 3.32
N ASP A 42 -29.42 -8.25 2.25
CA ASP A 42 -28.92 -6.99 1.71
C ASP A 42 -30.01 -6.20 0.95
N ALA A 43 -29.62 -5.07 0.35
CA ALA A 43 -30.53 -4.21 -0.40
C ALA A 43 -31.16 -4.87 -1.64
N PHE A 44 -30.59 -5.96 -2.13
CA PHE A 44 -31.10 -6.78 -3.23
C PHE A 44 -31.83 -8.03 -2.73
N ASN A 45 -32.10 -8.12 -1.43
CA ASN A 45 -32.71 -9.26 -0.76
C ASN A 45 -31.89 -10.56 -0.90
N GLN A 46 -30.57 -10.41 -0.97
CA GLN A 46 -29.62 -11.52 -1.02
C GLN A 46 -29.25 -11.93 0.41
N GLU A 47 -29.30 -13.22 0.70
CA GLU A 47 -29.15 -13.75 2.05
C GLU A 47 -27.71 -14.11 2.38
N THR A 48 -27.16 -13.54 3.44
CA THR A 48 -26.04 -14.13 4.18
C THR A 48 -26.62 -14.86 5.40
N ARG A 49 -26.46 -16.18 5.46
CA ARG A 49 -26.99 -17.03 6.55
C ARG A 49 -25.90 -17.39 7.55
N TYR A 50 -26.24 -17.36 8.82
CA TYR A 50 -25.42 -17.74 9.95
C TYR A 50 -26.07 -18.92 10.66
N ASP A 51 -25.44 -20.09 10.64
CA ASP A 51 -25.88 -21.24 11.43
C ASP A 51 -25.22 -21.16 12.81
N LEU A 52 -25.98 -21.40 13.88
CA LEU A 52 -25.54 -21.25 15.26
C LEU A 52 -25.65 -22.57 16.04
N ASN A 53 -24.82 -22.72 17.08
CA ASN A 53 -25.02 -23.78 18.07
C ASN A 53 -26.01 -23.36 19.18
N SER A 54 -26.28 -24.25 20.13
CA SER A 54 -27.20 -24.01 21.26
C SER A 54 -26.77 -22.89 22.21
N ASN A 55 -25.53 -22.41 22.10
CA ASN A 55 -24.98 -21.27 22.84
C ASN A 55 -24.98 -19.98 22.01
N TYR A 56 -25.64 -19.99 20.84
CA TYR A 56 -25.74 -18.87 19.90
C TYR A 56 -24.40 -18.40 19.32
N ILE A 57 -23.44 -19.32 19.22
CA ILE A 57 -22.15 -19.09 18.55
C ILE A 57 -22.28 -19.55 17.10
N ILE A 58 -21.75 -18.74 16.18
CA ILE A 58 -21.75 -19.01 14.75
C ILE A 58 -20.91 -20.23 14.45
N THR A 59 -21.51 -21.28 13.91
CA THR A 59 -20.86 -22.51 13.45
C THR A 59 -20.76 -22.60 11.93
N ALA A 60 -21.50 -21.78 11.18
CA ALA A 60 -21.29 -21.60 9.75
C ALA A 60 -21.73 -20.21 9.29
N VAL A 61 -21.10 -19.71 8.23
CA VAL A 61 -21.51 -18.52 7.49
C VAL A 61 -21.63 -18.90 6.03
N THR A 62 -22.84 -18.84 5.49
CA THR A 62 -23.16 -19.07 4.08
C THR A 62 -23.41 -17.75 3.38
N ASP A 63 -22.67 -17.49 2.31
CA ASP A 63 -22.81 -16.28 1.50
C ASP A 63 -24.07 -16.33 0.59
N PRO A 64 -24.44 -15.21 -0.05
CA PRO A 64 -25.53 -15.13 -1.03
C PRO A 64 -25.49 -16.15 -2.18
N MET A 65 -24.32 -16.68 -2.50
CA MET A 65 -24.14 -17.68 -3.56
C MET A 65 -24.24 -19.12 -3.04
N GLY A 66 -24.45 -19.31 -1.73
CA GLY A 66 -24.56 -20.62 -1.09
C GLY A 66 -23.22 -21.24 -0.70
N PHE A 67 -22.12 -20.49 -0.76
CA PHE A 67 -20.79 -20.95 -0.34
C PHE A 67 -20.61 -20.72 1.16
N SER A 68 -20.18 -21.76 1.88
CA SER A 68 -20.19 -21.74 3.34
C SER A 68 -18.81 -21.95 3.96
N PHE A 69 -18.45 -21.08 4.90
CA PHE A 69 -17.44 -21.36 5.92
C PHE A 69 -18.10 -22.10 7.09
N SER A 70 -17.38 -23.00 7.75
CA SER A 70 -17.84 -23.65 8.98
C SER A 70 -16.77 -23.70 10.06
N PHE A 71 -17.20 -23.70 11.32
CA PHE A 71 -16.34 -23.52 12.48
C PHE A 71 -16.69 -24.50 13.59
N THR A 72 -15.68 -24.99 14.30
CA THR A 72 -15.87 -25.73 15.56
C THR A 72 -15.20 -25.01 16.71
N TYR A 73 -15.67 -25.27 17.94
CA TYR A 73 -15.22 -24.56 19.13
C TYR A 73 -15.02 -25.52 20.30
N ASP A 74 -14.12 -25.13 21.21
CA ASP A 74 -14.02 -25.75 22.53
C ASP A 74 -15.13 -25.27 23.49
N ALA A 75 -15.13 -25.78 24.72
CA ALA A 75 -16.08 -25.38 25.75
C ALA A 75 -15.95 -23.91 26.21
N ASN A 76 -14.84 -23.24 25.88
CA ASN A 76 -14.57 -21.84 26.17
C ASN A 76 -14.84 -20.92 24.97
N TYR A 77 -15.36 -21.45 23.86
CA TYR A 77 -15.63 -20.76 22.60
C TYR A 77 -14.38 -20.29 21.84
N ASN A 78 -13.24 -20.96 22.05
CA ASN A 78 -12.07 -20.80 21.20
C ASN A 78 -12.26 -21.62 19.91
N MET A 79 -11.93 -21.06 18.75
CA MET A 79 -12.19 -21.67 17.44
C MET A 79 -11.18 -22.77 17.12
N LEU A 80 -11.60 -24.03 17.22
CA LEU A 80 -10.75 -25.21 17.00
C LEU A 80 -10.50 -25.50 15.53
N THR A 81 -11.50 -25.31 14.68
CA THR A 81 -11.35 -25.52 13.24
C THR A 81 -12.08 -24.46 12.45
N GLU A 82 -11.56 -24.18 11.26
CA GLU A 82 -12.22 -23.43 10.21
C GLU A 82 -12.18 -24.29 8.94
N THR A 83 -13.32 -24.49 8.27
CA THR A 83 -13.39 -25.14 6.97
C THR A 83 -13.96 -24.16 5.96
N ASP A 84 -13.21 -23.88 4.91
CA ASP A 84 -13.63 -22.97 3.85
C ASP A 84 -14.67 -23.60 2.89
N PRO A 85 -15.27 -22.83 1.97
CA PRO A 85 -16.23 -23.35 1.00
C PRO A 85 -15.71 -24.41 0.02
N LYS A 86 -14.39 -24.55 -0.15
CA LYS A 86 -13.74 -25.60 -0.95
C LYS A 86 -13.46 -26.87 -0.13
N GLY A 87 -13.68 -26.83 1.19
CA GLY A 87 -13.43 -27.93 2.12
C GLY A 87 -12.00 -27.96 2.69
N ASN A 88 -11.24 -26.88 2.50
CA ASN A 88 -9.90 -26.75 3.08
C ASN A 88 -10.02 -26.47 4.58
N LEU A 89 -9.23 -27.17 5.39
CA LEU A 89 -9.34 -27.19 6.85
C LEU A 89 -8.15 -26.50 7.51
N THR A 90 -8.41 -25.52 8.36
CA THR A 90 -7.46 -24.94 9.31
C THR A 90 -7.79 -25.45 10.71
N VAL A 91 -6.77 -25.82 11.49
CA VAL A 91 -6.90 -26.38 12.84
C VAL A 91 -6.11 -25.55 13.85
N ASN A 92 -6.73 -25.17 14.96
CA ASN A 92 -6.12 -24.42 16.05
C ASN A 92 -6.14 -25.21 17.36
N THR A 93 -5.14 -24.98 18.21
CA THR A 93 -5.11 -25.44 19.60
C THR A 93 -4.90 -24.27 20.55
N TYR A 94 -5.34 -24.42 21.81
CA TYR A 94 -5.28 -23.34 22.80
C TYR A 94 -4.80 -23.86 24.15
N ASP A 95 -4.09 -22.99 24.87
CA ASP A 95 -3.70 -23.26 26.25
C ASP A 95 -4.90 -23.12 27.22
N ALA A 96 -4.69 -23.45 28.50
CA ALA A 96 -5.72 -23.35 29.52
C ALA A 96 -6.22 -21.90 29.78
N LYS A 97 -5.52 -20.88 29.30
CA LYS A 97 -5.92 -19.46 29.39
C LYS A 97 -6.65 -18.98 28.12
N GLY A 98 -6.77 -19.82 27.09
CA GLY A 98 -7.36 -19.48 25.79
C GLY A 98 -6.40 -18.77 24.83
N ASN A 99 -5.10 -18.84 25.08
CA ASN A 99 -4.11 -18.33 24.12
C ASN A 99 -3.89 -19.37 23.01
N LEU A 100 -3.70 -18.92 21.76
CA LEU A 100 -3.49 -19.79 20.61
C LEU A 100 -2.14 -20.50 20.71
N GLU A 101 -2.10 -21.81 20.97
CA GLU A 101 -0.85 -22.57 21.04
C GLU A 101 -0.33 -22.95 19.65
N THR A 102 -1.21 -23.39 18.76
CA THR A 102 -0.84 -23.76 17.40
C THR A 102 -1.95 -23.43 16.43
N THR A 103 -1.57 -23.12 15.19
CA THR A 103 -2.46 -23.09 14.03
C THR A 103 -1.82 -23.93 12.92
N THR A 104 -2.62 -24.75 12.25
CA THR A 104 -2.20 -25.57 11.11
C THR A 104 -3.13 -25.26 9.94
N ASP A 105 -2.59 -24.74 8.85
CA ASP A 105 -3.36 -24.39 7.67
C ASP A 105 -3.73 -25.62 6.82
N ALA A 106 -4.47 -25.39 5.74
CA ALA A 106 -4.92 -26.44 4.82
C ALA A 106 -3.82 -27.08 3.96
N MET A 107 -2.64 -26.45 3.90
CA MET A 107 -1.43 -27.00 3.29
C MET A 107 -0.63 -27.86 4.28
N GLY A 108 -1.01 -27.86 5.57
CA GLY A 108 -0.33 -28.56 6.65
C GLY A 108 0.81 -27.75 7.28
N SER A 109 0.95 -26.46 6.92
CA SER A 109 1.90 -25.55 7.55
C SER A 109 1.46 -25.25 8.97
N LYS A 110 2.37 -25.41 9.93
CA LYS A 110 2.07 -25.24 11.36
C LYS A 110 2.86 -24.09 11.96
N THR A 111 2.14 -23.13 12.53
CA THR A 111 2.72 -22.07 13.38
C THR A 111 2.38 -22.36 14.84
N SER A 112 3.35 -22.22 15.73
CA SER A 112 3.21 -22.46 17.18
C SER A 112 3.63 -21.24 17.98
N TYR A 113 3.01 -21.03 19.14
CA TYR A 113 3.24 -19.88 20.00
C TYR A 113 3.52 -20.33 21.43
N THR A 114 4.40 -19.60 22.12
CA THR A 114 4.53 -19.70 23.58
C THR A 114 4.25 -18.34 24.22
N TYR A 115 3.87 -18.32 25.49
CA TYR A 115 3.41 -17.11 26.16
C TYR A 115 4.03 -16.94 27.54
N ASN A 116 4.16 -15.68 27.96
CA ASN A 116 4.50 -15.35 29.34
C ASN A 116 3.27 -15.47 30.27
N GLY A 117 3.46 -15.15 31.56
CA GLY A 117 2.38 -15.18 32.55
C GLY A 117 1.17 -14.27 32.24
N PHE A 118 1.38 -13.24 31.41
CA PHE A 118 0.39 -12.23 30.99
C PHE A 118 -0.23 -12.51 29.61
N SER A 119 -0.04 -13.70 29.04
CA SER A 119 -0.55 -14.05 27.70
C SER A 119 0.08 -13.24 26.56
N GLN A 120 1.31 -12.75 26.73
CA GLN A 120 2.07 -12.09 25.67
C GLN A 120 3.00 -13.10 24.99
N PRO A 121 3.10 -13.12 23.64
CA PRO A 121 3.91 -14.10 22.91
C PRO A 121 5.40 -14.01 23.28
N LEU A 122 6.01 -15.10 23.75
CA LEU A 122 7.46 -15.21 23.96
C LEU A 122 8.17 -15.76 22.72
N THR A 123 7.53 -16.68 22.00
CA THR A 123 8.05 -17.24 20.76
C THR A 123 6.94 -17.41 19.74
N VAL A 124 7.28 -17.22 18.46
CA VAL A 124 6.49 -17.65 17.31
C VAL A 124 7.38 -18.59 16.50
N THR A 125 6.90 -19.80 16.24
CA THR A 125 7.64 -20.83 15.51
C THR A 125 6.85 -21.28 14.30
N ASP A 126 7.35 -21.04 13.10
CA ASP A 126 6.79 -21.53 11.84
C ASP A 126 7.81 -22.43 11.10
N ALA A 127 7.60 -22.65 9.80
CA ALA A 127 8.52 -23.44 8.98
C ALA A 127 9.86 -22.74 8.69
N ASP A 128 9.92 -21.41 8.82
CA ASP A 128 11.12 -20.61 8.62
C ASP A 128 11.92 -20.48 9.93
N GLY A 129 11.30 -20.62 11.10
CA GLY A 129 11.99 -20.89 12.35
C GLY A 129 11.38 -20.16 13.53
N ILE A 130 12.22 -19.81 14.51
CA ILE A 130 11.74 -19.24 15.79
C ILE A 130 12.08 -17.75 15.87
N MET A 131 11.04 -16.95 16.02
CA MET A 131 11.08 -15.55 16.45
C MET A 131 10.88 -15.48 17.97
N THR A 132 11.63 -14.64 18.67
CA THR A 132 11.50 -14.49 20.13
C THR A 132 11.33 -13.05 20.57
N TYR A 133 10.53 -12.84 21.62
CA TYR A 133 10.21 -11.52 22.15
C TYR A 133 10.48 -11.45 23.66
N GLN A 134 10.95 -10.28 24.11
CA GLN A 134 11.07 -9.94 25.52
C GLN A 134 10.31 -8.65 25.83
N TYR A 135 9.74 -8.56 27.03
CA TYR A 135 8.89 -7.45 27.43
C TYR A 135 9.38 -6.79 28.72
N ASN A 136 9.15 -5.50 28.85
CA ASN A 136 9.28 -4.80 30.13
C ASN A 136 8.11 -5.16 31.09
N VAL A 137 8.10 -4.55 32.28
CA VAL A 137 7.04 -4.78 33.29
C VAL A 137 5.67 -4.22 32.89
N TYR A 138 5.63 -3.35 31.88
CA TYR A 138 4.42 -2.68 31.38
C TYR A 138 3.82 -3.40 30.16
N GLY A 139 4.56 -4.34 29.58
CA GLY A 139 4.15 -5.16 28.46
C GLY A 139 4.63 -4.67 27.09
N ASP A 140 5.54 -3.70 27.04
CA ASP A 140 6.16 -3.22 25.80
C ASP A 140 7.33 -4.14 25.40
N VAL A 141 7.50 -4.38 24.10
CA VAL A 141 8.58 -5.22 23.55
C VAL A 141 9.90 -4.49 23.69
N ILE A 142 10.85 -5.03 24.45
CA ILE A 142 12.20 -4.46 24.62
C ILE A 142 13.25 -5.16 23.78
N LYS A 143 12.94 -6.36 23.26
CA LYS A 143 13.85 -7.13 22.42
C LYS A 143 13.08 -8.07 21.51
N GLU A 144 13.53 -8.14 20.26
CA GLU A 144 13.11 -9.08 19.24
C GLU A 144 14.33 -9.81 18.68
N ILE A 145 14.20 -11.11 18.41
CA ILE A 145 15.26 -11.92 17.80
C ILE A 145 14.63 -12.74 16.68
N ASN A 146 15.19 -12.64 15.47
CA ASN A 146 14.69 -13.38 14.32
C ASN A 146 15.28 -14.81 14.23
N PRO A 147 14.86 -15.65 13.27
CA PRO A 147 15.33 -17.02 13.16
C PRO A 147 16.83 -17.14 12.89
N LEU A 148 17.45 -16.09 12.34
CA LEU A 148 18.90 -15.98 12.09
C LEU A 148 19.69 -15.50 13.33
N LYS A 149 19.02 -15.24 14.46
CA LYS A 149 19.61 -14.72 15.70
C LYS A 149 20.07 -13.26 15.63
N GLU A 150 19.53 -12.51 14.67
CA GLU A 150 19.71 -11.06 14.58
C GLU A 150 18.78 -10.39 15.59
N GLU A 151 19.31 -9.43 16.35
CA GLU A 151 18.61 -8.84 17.51
C GLU A 151 18.24 -7.38 17.25
N THR A 152 17.01 -6.98 17.60
CA THR A 152 16.60 -5.57 17.66
C THR A 152 16.15 -5.25 19.08
N THR A 153 16.57 -4.11 19.63
CA THR A 153 16.22 -3.69 20.99
C THR A 153 15.52 -2.35 21.02
N TYR A 154 14.66 -2.15 22.03
CA TYR A 154 13.83 -0.97 22.17
C TYR A 154 13.89 -0.44 23.60
N THR A 155 13.91 0.88 23.76
CA THR A 155 13.74 1.54 25.06
C THR A 155 12.57 2.50 25.03
N TYR A 156 11.96 2.75 26.20
CA TYR A 156 10.72 3.51 26.31
C TYR A 156 10.80 4.61 27.38
N TYR A 157 10.00 5.66 27.23
CA TYR A 157 9.73 6.62 28.28
C TYR A 157 8.75 6.04 29.30
N GLU A 158 9.28 5.54 30.41
CA GLU A 158 8.47 4.95 31.47
C GLU A 158 7.76 6.02 32.32
N PRO A 159 6.48 5.83 32.71
CA PRO A 159 5.61 4.67 32.47
C PRO A 159 4.65 4.86 31.27
N TYR A 160 5.01 5.69 30.29
CA TYR A 160 4.11 6.14 29.21
C TYR A 160 4.05 5.17 28.03
N GLY A 161 5.06 4.32 27.85
CA GLY A 161 5.14 3.34 26.74
C GLY A 161 5.51 3.96 25.39
N ASN A 162 5.94 5.23 25.37
CA ASN A 162 6.40 5.88 24.14
C ASN A 162 7.82 5.42 23.81
N LEU A 163 8.06 5.00 22.56
CA LEU A 163 9.37 4.55 22.09
C LEU A 163 10.38 5.70 22.20
N LYS A 164 11.49 5.46 22.88
CA LYS A 164 12.59 6.42 23.08
C LYS A 164 13.75 6.12 22.13
N THR A 165 14.17 4.86 22.06
CA THR A 165 15.22 4.43 21.12
C THR A 165 14.87 3.08 20.50
N MET A 166 15.25 2.91 19.24
CA MET A 166 15.31 1.61 18.56
C MET A 166 16.76 1.35 18.17
N THR A 167 17.26 0.15 18.42
CA THR A 167 18.60 -0.27 18.04
C THR A 167 18.50 -1.52 17.18
N PRO A 168 18.72 -1.41 15.85
CA PRO A 168 18.77 -2.54 14.92
C PRO A 168 19.95 -3.49 15.19
N PRO A 169 20.06 -4.61 14.44
CA PRO A 169 21.13 -5.59 14.61
C PRO A 169 22.56 -5.08 14.41
N ASP A 170 22.75 -3.93 13.76
CA ASP A 170 24.05 -3.25 13.60
C ASP A 170 24.53 -2.54 14.88
N GLY A 171 23.64 -2.33 15.85
CA GLY A 171 23.93 -1.69 17.14
C GLY A 171 23.84 -0.16 17.13
N ILE A 172 23.39 0.47 16.04
CA ILE A 172 23.37 1.94 15.92
C ILE A 172 21.94 2.47 16.20
N PRO A 173 21.72 3.27 17.26
CA PRO A 173 20.38 3.63 17.68
C PRO A 173 19.78 4.79 16.87
N GLU A 174 18.47 4.73 16.66
CA GLU A 174 17.60 5.87 16.33
C GLU A 174 16.92 6.41 17.59
N GLU A 175 16.66 7.71 17.65
CA GLU A 175 16.07 8.37 18.82
C GLU A 175 14.78 9.14 18.52
N TYR A 176 13.86 9.11 19.48
CA TYR A 176 12.53 9.70 19.41
C TYR A 176 12.29 10.56 20.65
N GLU A 177 11.83 11.80 20.49
CA GLU A 177 11.42 12.68 21.59
C GLU A 177 9.96 13.11 21.46
N TYR A 178 9.34 13.43 22.59
CA TYR A 178 7.93 13.81 22.72
C TYR A 178 7.79 15.11 23.49
N ASP A 179 6.58 15.67 23.45
CA ASP A 179 6.22 16.81 24.28
C ASP A 179 6.38 16.52 25.79
N ALA A 180 6.36 17.59 26.60
CA ALA A 180 6.54 17.49 28.05
C ALA A 180 5.48 16.61 28.75
N MET A 181 4.33 16.39 28.11
CA MET A 181 3.25 15.54 28.62
C MET A 181 3.29 14.11 28.06
N GLN A 182 4.27 13.80 27.21
CA GLN A 182 4.47 12.51 26.56
C GLN A 182 3.26 12.09 25.70
N ASN A 183 2.60 13.05 25.03
CA ASN A 183 1.45 12.74 24.16
C ASN A 183 1.82 12.69 22.68
N TYR A 184 2.64 13.63 22.20
CA TYR A 184 2.94 13.78 20.77
C TYR A 184 4.44 13.84 20.50
N PRO A 185 4.92 13.23 19.40
CA PRO A 185 6.33 13.29 19.02
C PRO A 185 6.70 14.70 18.58
N THR A 186 7.87 15.16 18.98
CA THR A 186 8.38 16.51 18.68
C THR A 186 9.69 16.47 17.91
N LYS A 187 10.41 15.34 17.94
CA LYS A 187 11.70 15.20 17.28
C LYS A 187 12.03 13.75 16.98
N PHE A 188 12.68 13.55 15.84
CA PHE A 188 13.28 12.29 15.42
C PHE A 188 14.75 12.54 15.05
N LEU A 189 15.64 11.64 15.49
CA LEU A 189 17.04 11.58 15.10
C LEU A 189 17.30 10.22 14.48
N ASP A 190 17.79 10.22 13.24
CA ASP A 190 18.31 9.00 12.66
C ASP A 190 19.71 8.66 13.16
N ALA A 191 20.23 7.52 12.72
CA ALA A 191 21.54 7.01 13.10
C ALA A 191 22.72 7.92 12.69
N LEU A 192 22.53 8.87 11.76
CA LEU A 192 23.52 9.88 11.39
C LEU A 192 23.37 11.18 12.20
N GLY A 193 22.42 11.24 13.13
CA GLY A 193 22.09 12.43 13.91
C GLY A 193 21.37 13.51 13.12
N ARG A 194 20.83 13.19 11.93
CA ARG A 194 20.01 14.12 11.15
C ARG A 194 18.66 14.27 11.85
N LYS A 195 18.22 15.52 11.98
CA LYS A 195 17.13 15.90 12.88
C LYS A 195 15.90 16.34 12.12
N THR A 196 14.78 15.68 12.39
CA THR A 196 13.44 16.15 12.01
C THR A 196 12.73 16.70 13.24
N SER A 197 12.00 17.81 13.10
CA SER A 197 11.22 18.40 14.21
C SER A 197 9.76 18.59 13.83
N ILE A 198 8.87 18.37 14.79
CA ILE A 198 7.42 18.46 14.61
C ILE A 198 6.86 19.41 15.67
N ILE A 199 6.12 20.41 15.21
CA ILE A 199 5.28 21.26 16.07
C ILE A 199 3.85 20.74 15.96
N ASN A 200 3.28 20.29 17.07
CA ASN A 200 1.89 19.83 17.12
C ASN A 200 0.96 20.89 17.70
N ASP A 201 -0.31 20.84 17.31
CA ASP A 201 -1.37 21.56 18.02
C ASP A 201 -1.80 20.83 19.32
N GLN A 202 -2.81 21.37 20.00
CA GLN A 202 -3.34 20.79 21.24
C GLN A 202 -4.04 19.43 21.05
N TYR A 203 -4.44 19.09 19.83
CA TYR A 203 -5.13 17.85 19.46
C TYR A 203 -4.16 16.79 18.92
N GLY A 204 -2.89 17.17 18.74
CA GLY A 204 -1.84 16.30 18.26
C GLY A 204 -1.73 16.27 16.75
N ASN A 205 -2.35 17.20 16.01
CA ASN A 205 -2.11 17.37 14.58
C ASN A 205 -0.79 18.11 14.37
N ALA A 206 0.02 17.66 13.41
CA ALA A 206 1.24 18.36 13.04
C ALA A 206 0.89 19.69 12.37
N LYS A 207 1.34 20.80 12.94
CA LYS A 207 1.23 22.16 12.38
C LYS A 207 2.42 22.55 11.52
N GLU A 208 3.60 22.05 11.87
CA GLU A 208 4.84 22.32 11.15
C GLU A 208 5.73 21.10 11.27
N VAL A 209 6.31 20.68 10.15
CA VAL A 209 7.39 19.70 10.09
C VAL A 209 8.61 20.40 9.52
N THR A 210 9.73 20.33 10.24
CA THR A 210 11.03 20.88 9.81
C THR A 210 11.98 19.73 9.49
N ASP A 211 12.53 19.75 8.27
CA ASP A 211 13.53 18.77 7.80
C ASP A 211 14.94 19.05 8.37
N PRO A 212 15.91 18.13 8.18
CA PRO A 212 17.28 18.34 8.65
C PRO A 212 18.04 19.52 8.00
N LYS A 213 17.62 19.99 6.82
CA LYS A 213 18.15 21.22 6.19
C LYS A 213 17.53 22.50 6.77
N GLY A 214 16.47 22.38 7.57
CA GLY A 214 15.72 23.50 8.14
C GLY A 214 14.59 24.02 7.24
N ASN A 215 14.23 23.31 6.16
CA ASN A 215 13.05 23.61 5.38
C ASN A 215 11.79 23.15 6.12
N LYS A 216 10.66 23.80 5.83
CA LYS A 216 9.43 23.66 6.63
C LYS A 216 8.22 23.40 5.76
N VAL A 217 7.42 22.41 6.13
CA VAL A 217 6.04 22.25 5.63
C VAL A 217 5.10 22.62 6.77
N SER A 218 4.09 23.43 6.48
CA SER A 218 3.08 23.83 7.47
C SER A 218 1.70 23.34 7.09
N PHE A 219 0.90 22.99 8.10
CA PHE A 219 -0.44 22.46 7.96
C PHE A 219 -1.39 23.26 8.84
N ASP A 220 -2.50 23.70 8.26
CA ASP A 220 -3.60 24.31 8.98
C ASP A 220 -4.82 23.40 8.94
N TYR A 221 -5.53 23.33 10.06
CA TYR A 221 -6.73 22.52 10.22
C TYR A 221 -7.95 23.40 10.49
N ASP A 222 -9.13 22.94 10.07
CA ASP A 222 -10.39 23.58 10.41
C ASP A 222 -10.87 23.23 11.83
N GLU A 223 -12.06 23.72 12.21
CA GLU A 223 -12.64 23.48 13.53
C GLU A 223 -13.07 22.02 13.75
N GLN A 224 -13.07 21.20 12.70
CA GLN A 224 -13.37 19.77 12.70
C GLN A 224 -12.09 18.91 12.67
N GLU A 225 -10.91 19.54 12.80
CA GLU A 225 -9.58 18.90 12.76
C GLU A 225 -9.26 18.28 11.39
N GLN A 226 -9.85 18.80 10.31
CA GLN A 226 -9.59 18.40 8.93
C GLN A 226 -8.54 19.33 8.30
N LEU A 227 -7.68 18.79 7.44
CA LEU A 227 -6.57 19.54 6.83
C LEU A 227 -7.10 20.60 5.86
N LYS A 228 -7.08 21.86 6.25
CA LYS A 228 -7.59 22.99 5.47
C LYS A 228 -6.59 23.49 4.43
N SER A 229 -5.31 23.50 4.76
CA SER A 229 -4.26 23.92 3.82
C SER A 229 -2.90 23.37 4.19
N THR A 230 -2.09 23.15 3.16
CA THR A 230 -0.68 22.79 3.27
C THR A 230 0.16 23.85 2.58
N VAL A 231 1.16 24.37 3.29
CA VAL A 231 2.18 25.27 2.75
C VAL A 231 3.49 24.50 2.62
N ASP A 232 3.96 24.34 1.38
CA ASP A 232 5.18 23.58 1.08
C ASP A 232 6.47 24.31 1.52
N GLU A 233 7.62 23.66 1.34
CA GLU A 233 8.95 24.16 1.71
C GLU A 233 9.38 25.43 0.97
N LYS A 234 8.69 25.76 -0.12
CA LYS A 234 8.91 26.96 -0.93
C LYS A 234 7.92 28.09 -0.57
N GLY A 235 6.96 27.83 0.32
CA GLY A 235 5.93 28.80 0.71
C GLY A 235 4.69 28.79 -0.20
N ASN A 236 4.52 27.76 -1.04
CA ASN A 236 3.37 27.63 -1.91
C ASN A 236 2.22 26.96 -1.15
N GLU A 237 1.03 27.56 -1.21
CA GLU A 237 -0.15 27.06 -0.49
C GLU A 237 -1.06 26.25 -1.41
N THR A 238 -1.46 25.07 -0.96
CA THR A 238 -2.58 24.30 -1.51
C THR A 238 -3.66 24.19 -0.44
N SER A 239 -4.91 24.46 -0.82
CA SER A 239 -6.04 24.49 0.11
C SER A 239 -7.11 23.46 -0.23
N TYR A 240 -7.78 22.98 0.80
CA TYR A 240 -8.75 21.89 0.77
C TYR A 240 -10.07 22.37 1.38
N GLY A 241 -11.18 22.00 0.74
CA GLY A 241 -12.52 22.30 1.22
C GLY A 241 -13.28 21.02 1.53
N TYR A 242 -14.10 21.05 2.56
CA TYR A 242 -14.90 19.90 3.00
C TYR A 242 -16.39 20.24 3.03
N ASP A 243 -17.24 19.24 2.82
CA ASP A 243 -18.66 19.35 3.18
C ASP A 243 -18.90 19.08 4.67
N ASP A 244 -20.14 19.26 5.14
CA ASP A 244 -20.51 19.05 6.55
C ASP A 244 -20.34 17.59 7.03
N ASN A 245 -20.21 16.64 6.10
CA ASN A 245 -19.95 15.23 6.40
C ASN A 245 -18.44 14.91 6.44
N GLY A 246 -17.60 15.91 6.14
CA GLY A 246 -16.14 15.81 6.12
C GLY A 246 -15.57 15.25 4.82
N ASN A 247 -16.35 15.17 3.74
CA ASN A 247 -15.83 14.75 2.44
C ASN A 247 -15.07 15.89 1.76
N LEU A 248 -13.92 15.59 1.15
CA LEU A 248 -13.10 16.58 0.43
C LEU A 248 -13.81 17.05 -0.83
N THR A 249 -14.31 18.28 -0.88
CA THR A 249 -15.07 18.82 -2.03
C THR A 249 -14.23 19.67 -2.99
N THR A 250 -13.13 20.24 -2.54
CA THR A 250 -12.29 21.09 -3.41
C THR A 250 -10.81 20.94 -3.09
N ILE A 251 -10.00 20.92 -4.14
CA ILE A 251 -8.53 21.06 -4.05
C ILE A 251 -8.17 22.29 -4.88
N LYS A 252 -7.63 23.32 -4.23
CA LYS A 252 -7.12 24.51 -4.92
C LYS A 252 -5.60 24.56 -4.80
N ASN A 253 -4.93 24.32 -5.92
CA ASN A 253 -3.47 24.27 -5.98
C ASN A 253 -2.84 25.67 -5.88
N ALA A 254 -1.51 25.71 -5.72
CA ALA A 254 -0.75 26.94 -5.60
C ALA A 254 -0.76 27.85 -6.86
N ARG A 255 -1.14 27.31 -8.04
CA ARG A 255 -1.39 28.12 -9.24
C ARG A 255 -2.77 28.79 -9.24
N GLY A 256 -3.60 28.51 -8.23
CA GLY A 256 -4.95 29.05 -8.08
C GLY A 256 -6.03 28.28 -8.83
N TYR A 257 -5.70 27.15 -9.46
CA TYR A 257 -6.65 26.29 -10.16
C TYR A 257 -7.34 25.32 -9.20
N THR A 258 -8.61 25.03 -9.46
CA THR A 258 -9.45 24.25 -8.56
C THR A 258 -9.96 22.98 -9.23
N THR A 259 -9.71 21.85 -8.58
CA THR A 259 -10.41 20.59 -8.83
C THR A 259 -11.58 20.50 -7.86
N THR A 260 -12.77 20.13 -8.35
CA THR A 260 -13.99 19.96 -7.54
C THR A 260 -14.40 18.51 -7.50
N LEU A 261 -14.70 18.02 -6.30
CA LEU A 261 -15.12 16.66 -6.01
C LEU A 261 -16.57 16.70 -5.49
N GLY A 262 -17.39 15.75 -5.90
CA GLY A 262 -18.80 15.68 -5.50
C GLY A 262 -19.16 14.33 -4.94
N TYR A 263 -20.08 14.33 -3.97
CA TYR A 263 -20.52 13.15 -3.24
C TYR A 263 -22.04 13.05 -3.25
N ASN A 264 -22.56 11.83 -3.20
CA ASN A 264 -23.98 11.61 -2.96
C ASN A 264 -24.30 11.63 -1.45
N ASN A 265 -25.58 11.48 -1.09
CA ASN A 265 -26.06 11.49 0.30
C ASN A 265 -25.51 10.32 1.16
N GLN A 266 -24.82 9.34 0.56
CA GLN A 266 -24.14 8.23 1.24
C GLN A 266 -22.63 8.48 1.38
N ASN A 267 -22.15 9.70 1.08
CA ASN A 267 -20.73 10.06 1.07
C ASN A 267 -19.89 9.26 0.04
N GLN A 268 -20.51 8.76 -1.02
CA GLN A 268 -19.81 8.09 -2.12
C GLN A 268 -19.40 9.10 -3.18
N PHE A 269 -18.22 8.93 -3.75
CA PHE A 269 -17.60 9.84 -4.70
C PHE A 269 -18.23 9.75 -6.10
N ILE A 270 -19.04 10.73 -6.50
CA ILE A 270 -19.81 10.67 -7.75
C ILE A 270 -19.29 11.55 -8.87
N THR A 271 -18.44 12.54 -8.59
CA THR A 271 -17.94 13.43 -9.65
C THR A 271 -16.56 13.98 -9.34
N ARG A 272 -15.70 14.01 -10.37
CA ARG A 272 -14.43 14.75 -10.39
C ARG A 272 -14.47 15.76 -11.52
N LYS A 273 -14.25 17.03 -11.21
CA LYS A 273 -14.19 18.12 -12.18
C LYS A 273 -12.82 18.79 -12.13
N GLU A 274 -12.08 18.69 -13.23
CA GLU A 274 -10.77 19.33 -13.37
C GLU A 274 -10.89 20.82 -13.73
N PRO A 275 -9.82 21.62 -13.54
CA PRO A 275 -9.81 23.06 -13.80
C PRO A 275 -10.26 23.48 -15.21
N LEU A 276 -9.98 22.67 -16.23
CA LEU A 276 -10.45 22.90 -17.61
C LEU A 276 -11.87 22.36 -17.90
N ASN A 277 -12.69 22.12 -16.87
CA ASN A 277 -14.06 21.59 -16.96
C ASN A 277 -14.18 20.18 -17.56
N GLN A 278 -13.11 19.38 -17.52
CA GLN A 278 -13.21 17.94 -17.77
C GLN A 278 -13.93 17.30 -16.57
N ILE A 279 -14.99 16.54 -16.81
CA ILE A 279 -15.84 15.98 -15.76
C ILE A 279 -15.90 14.46 -15.92
N THR A 280 -15.43 13.73 -14.91
CA THR A 280 -15.66 12.30 -14.77
C THR A 280 -16.78 12.09 -13.75
N THR A 281 -17.74 11.21 -14.06
CA THR A 281 -18.84 10.89 -13.13
C THR A 281 -18.90 9.40 -12.83
N TYR A 282 -19.24 9.07 -11.59
CA TYR A 282 -19.32 7.70 -11.08
C TYR A 282 -20.74 7.40 -10.60
N GLY A 283 -21.17 6.16 -10.81
CA GLY A 283 -22.46 5.63 -10.35
C GLY A 283 -22.25 4.42 -9.47
N TYR A 284 -23.16 4.23 -8.52
CA TYR A 284 -23.10 3.15 -7.54
C TYR A 284 -24.42 2.38 -7.47
N ASP A 285 -24.33 1.10 -7.14
CA ASP A 285 -25.51 0.30 -6.79
C ASP A 285 -25.93 0.50 -5.32
N ALA A 286 -26.99 -0.18 -4.89
CA ALA A 286 -27.52 -0.07 -3.53
C ALA A 286 -26.60 -0.67 -2.44
N LEU A 287 -25.60 -1.47 -2.82
CA LEU A 287 -24.56 -2.01 -1.93
C LEU A 287 -23.30 -1.12 -1.90
N GLY A 288 -23.26 -0.09 -2.75
CA GLY A 288 -22.13 0.83 -2.88
C GLY A 288 -21.02 0.34 -3.79
N ASN A 289 -21.29 -0.63 -4.66
CA ASN A 289 -20.36 -1.03 -5.71
C ASN A 289 -20.38 -0.01 -6.86
N MET A 290 -19.21 0.37 -7.38
CA MET A 290 -19.10 1.33 -8.49
C MET A 290 -19.53 0.68 -9.81
N THR A 291 -20.73 1.00 -10.28
CA THR A 291 -21.32 0.37 -11.47
C THR A 291 -21.03 1.11 -12.76
N THR A 292 -20.73 2.40 -12.71
CA THR A 292 -20.47 3.19 -13.93
C THR A 292 -19.38 4.22 -13.72
N GLU A 293 -18.50 4.38 -14.70
CA GLU A 293 -17.61 5.52 -14.87
C GLU A 293 -17.91 6.15 -16.24
N LYS A 294 -18.22 7.44 -16.26
CA LYS A 294 -18.38 8.22 -17.48
C LYS A 294 -17.21 9.16 -17.64
N LYS A 295 -16.47 9.04 -18.74
CA LYS A 295 -15.28 9.82 -19.03
C LYS A 295 -15.63 11.25 -19.47
N PRO A 296 -14.67 12.19 -19.39
CA PRO A 296 -14.86 13.59 -19.79
C PRO A 296 -15.29 13.85 -21.24
N ASP A 297 -15.07 12.91 -22.16
CA ASP A 297 -15.53 13.02 -23.56
C ASP A 297 -17.07 13.07 -23.69
N GLY A 298 -17.80 12.77 -22.61
CA GLY A 298 -19.26 12.78 -22.55
C GLY A 298 -19.94 11.59 -23.23
N VAL A 299 -19.16 10.70 -23.87
CA VAL A 299 -19.63 9.57 -24.68
C VAL A 299 -19.20 8.25 -24.06
N THR A 300 -17.95 8.12 -23.64
CA THR A 300 -17.39 6.88 -23.10
C THR A 300 -17.94 6.59 -21.71
N THR A 301 -18.61 5.45 -21.60
CA THR A 301 -19.16 4.90 -20.35
C THR A 301 -18.61 3.50 -20.15
N ILE A 302 -17.87 3.30 -19.06
CA ILE A 302 -17.46 2.00 -18.57
C ILE A 302 -18.49 1.56 -17.53
N LYS A 303 -19.05 0.36 -17.69
CA LYS A 303 -20.02 -0.22 -16.77
C LYS A 303 -19.47 -1.50 -16.18
N THR A 304 -19.57 -1.65 -14.86
CA THR A 304 -19.22 -2.86 -14.13
C THR A 304 -20.48 -3.45 -13.53
N ASP A 305 -20.82 -4.68 -13.92
CA ASP A 305 -21.86 -5.48 -13.30
C ASP A 305 -21.23 -6.40 -12.26
N TYR A 306 -21.89 -6.57 -11.11
CA TYR A 306 -21.38 -7.36 -9.98
C TYR A 306 -22.20 -8.64 -9.77
N ASP A 307 -21.57 -9.66 -9.20
CA ASP A 307 -22.27 -10.83 -8.70
C ASP A 307 -22.87 -10.61 -7.31
N ALA A 308 -23.53 -11.64 -6.76
CA ALA A 308 -24.19 -11.59 -5.46
C ALA A 308 -23.24 -11.35 -4.28
N ASN A 309 -21.94 -11.55 -4.47
CA ASN A 309 -20.90 -11.31 -3.48
C ASN A 309 -20.17 -9.98 -3.74
N SER A 310 -20.74 -9.09 -4.55
CA SER A 310 -20.14 -7.79 -4.91
C SER A 310 -18.76 -7.92 -5.58
N ARG A 311 -18.55 -8.99 -6.36
CA ARG A 311 -17.34 -9.16 -7.19
C ARG A 311 -17.63 -8.77 -8.65
N PRO A 312 -16.72 -8.12 -9.38
CA PRO A 312 -16.93 -7.77 -10.79
C PRO A 312 -17.24 -9.00 -11.63
N LYS A 313 -18.39 -9.02 -12.31
CA LYS A 313 -18.80 -10.13 -13.17
C LYS A 313 -18.60 -9.80 -14.64
N ASP A 314 -19.02 -8.61 -15.06
CA ASP A 314 -18.90 -8.14 -16.43
C ASP A 314 -18.44 -6.68 -16.43
N ILE A 315 -17.48 -6.34 -17.29
CA ILE A 315 -17.12 -4.95 -17.60
C ILE A 315 -17.48 -4.70 -19.05
N SER A 316 -18.25 -3.64 -19.30
CA SER A 316 -18.69 -3.23 -20.63
C SER A 316 -18.30 -1.79 -20.94
N VAL A 317 -17.98 -1.50 -22.19
CA VAL A 317 -17.68 -0.14 -22.68
C VAL A 317 -18.74 0.25 -23.69
N ASN A 318 -19.45 1.36 -23.45
CA ASN A 318 -20.51 1.87 -24.31
C ASN A 318 -21.58 0.80 -24.66
N GLY A 319 -21.88 -0.09 -23.70
CA GLY A 319 -22.84 -1.19 -23.86
C GLY A 319 -22.29 -2.47 -24.48
N PHE A 320 -21.02 -2.51 -24.89
CA PHE A 320 -20.37 -3.70 -25.43
C PHE A 320 -19.53 -4.39 -24.37
N LEU A 321 -19.73 -5.70 -24.19
CA LEU A 321 -18.96 -6.51 -23.23
C LEU A 321 -17.47 -6.47 -23.58
N LYS A 322 -16.64 -6.12 -22.59
CA LYS A 322 -15.19 -6.07 -22.70
C LYS A 322 -14.51 -7.20 -21.92
N TRP A 323 -14.92 -7.42 -20.68
CA TRP A 323 -14.37 -8.47 -19.81
C TRP A 323 -15.48 -9.19 -19.07
N HIS A 324 -15.33 -10.50 -18.91
CA HIS A 324 -16.22 -11.34 -18.10
C HIS A 324 -15.39 -12.22 -17.16
N TYR A 325 -15.81 -12.32 -15.90
CA TYR A 325 -15.09 -12.99 -14.83
C TYR A 325 -15.87 -14.18 -14.28
N ASP A 326 -15.18 -15.31 -14.15
CA ASP A 326 -15.66 -16.49 -13.42
C ASP A 326 -14.86 -16.64 -12.11
N TYR A 327 -15.50 -17.11 -11.04
CA TYR A 327 -14.89 -17.26 -9.72
C TYR A 327 -15.08 -18.66 -9.14
N ASP A 328 -14.13 -19.11 -8.31
CA ASP A 328 -14.32 -20.26 -7.44
C ASP A 328 -15.15 -19.91 -6.18
N LYS A 329 -15.38 -20.92 -5.34
CA LYS A 329 -16.17 -20.79 -4.10
C LYS A 329 -15.51 -19.92 -3.02
N ASN A 330 -14.20 -19.69 -3.10
CA ASN A 330 -13.48 -18.81 -2.18
C ASN A 330 -13.35 -17.38 -2.73
N GLY A 331 -13.72 -17.20 -4.00
CA GLY A 331 -13.70 -15.93 -4.71
C GLY A 331 -12.43 -15.62 -5.46
N ASN A 332 -11.63 -16.64 -5.74
CA ASN A 332 -10.50 -16.49 -6.65
C ASN A 332 -11.00 -16.52 -8.10
N THR A 333 -10.49 -15.63 -8.96
CA THR A 333 -10.85 -15.56 -10.38
C THR A 333 -10.39 -16.82 -11.10
N THR A 334 -11.30 -17.66 -11.58
CA THR A 334 -10.96 -18.89 -12.32
C THR A 334 -10.87 -18.68 -13.83
N ALA A 335 -11.53 -17.65 -14.35
CA ALA A 335 -11.37 -17.28 -15.76
C ALA A 335 -11.66 -15.80 -16.02
N VAL A 336 -11.01 -15.26 -17.05
CA VAL A 336 -11.30 -13.95 -17.64
C VAL A 336 -11.51 -14.15 -19.14
N LYS A 337 -12.68 -13.74 -19.65
CA LYS A 337 -13.02 -13.81 -21.08
C LYS A 337 -12.97 -12.40 -21.69
N ASN A 338 -12.21 -12.26 -22.78
CA ASN A 338 -12.10 -11.01 -23.53
C ASN A 338 -13.24 -10.92 -24.57
N GLY A 339 -14.13 -9.94 -24.41
CA GLY A 339 -15.27 -9.72 -25.30
C GLY A 339 -14.90 -9.34 -26.73
N ASP A 340 -13.74 -8.73 -26.97
CA ASP A 340 -13.29 -8.32 -28.30
C ASP A 340 -12.69 -9.46 -29.12
N THR A 341 -12.05 -10.43 -28.45
CA THR A 341 -11.25 -11.47 -29.12
C THR A 341 -11.71 -12.89 -28.84
N SER A 342 -12.70 -13.09 -27.97
CA SER A 342 -13.12 -14.40 -27.43
C SER A 342 -11.99 -15.20 -26.75
N THR A 343 -10.84 -14.56 -26.46
CA THR A 343 -9.73 -15.17 -25.73
C THR A 343 -10.16 -15.43 -24.29
N VAL A 344 -9.83 -16.60 -23.75
CA VAL A 344 -10.11 -16.96 -22.36
C VAL A 344 -8.80 -17.24 -21.64
N SER A 345 -8.55 -16.49 -20.58
CA SER A 345 -7.53 -16.79 -19.58
C SER A 345 -8.17 -17.61 -18.47
N THR A 346 -7.50 -18.66 -17.98
CA THR A 346 -7.98 -19.55 -16.91
C THR A 346 -6.93 -19.65 -15.81
N PHE A 347 -7.40 -19.72 -14.56
CA PHE A 347 -6.55 -19.76 -13.38
C PHE A 347 -6.98 -20.89 -12.44
N THR A 348 -6.00 -21.52 -11.79
CA THR A 348 -6.25 -22.49 -10.71
C THR A 348 -5.46 -22.11 -9.48
N TYR A 349 -5.92 -22.57 -8.31
CA TYR A 349 -5.36 -22.19 -7.01
C TYR A 349 -5.07 -23.42 -6.17
N ASP A 350 -4.07 -23.34 -5.29
CA ASP A 350 -3.80 -24.36 -4.28
C ASP A 350 -4.78 -24.27 -3.09
N LYS A 351 -4.51 -25.00 -2.00
CA LYS A 351 -5.39 -25.02 -0.82
C LYS A 351 -5.22 -23.80 0.09
N ALA A 352 -4.19 -23.00 -0.11
CA ALA A 352 -3.98 -21.71 0.54
C ALA A 352 -4.47 -20.56 -0.37
N ASP A 353 -5.24 -20.88 -1.42
CA ASP A 353 -5.73 -19.94 -2.42
C ASP A 353 -4.62 -19.13 -3.12
N LYS A 354 -3.42 -19.70 -3.25
CA LYS A 354 -2.34 -19.13 -4.05
C LYS A 354 -2.48 -19.58 -5.49
N LEU A 355 -2.20 -18.66 -6.43
CA LEU A 355 -2.30 -18.93 -7.87
C LEU A 355 -1.36 -20.09 -8.24
N LYS A 356 -1.89 -21.22 -8.65
CA LYS A 356 -1.12 -22.42 -9.02
C LYS A 356 -0.83 -22.47 -10.50
N THR A 357 -1.80 -22.10 -11.35
CA THR A 357 -1.60 -22.05 -12.80
C THR A 357 -2.33 -20.88 -13.42
N ALA A 358 -1.75 -20.27 -14.45
CA ALA A 358 -2.40 -19.33 -15.36
C ALA A 358 -2.23 -19.81 -16.81
N SER A 359 -3.29 -19.80 -17.62
CA SER A 359 -3.24 -20.24 -19.02
C SER A 359 -4.16 -19.41 -19.90
N ASN A 360 -3.79 -19.21 -21.17
CA ASN A 360 -4.63 -18.59 -22.20
C ASN A 360 -4.98 -19.57 -23.34
N GLY A 361 -4.87 -20.88 -23.08
CA GLY A 361 -5.08 -21.96 -24.04
C GLY A 361 -3.86 -22.32 -24.92
N LYS A 362 -2.90 -21.40 -25.11
CA LYS A 362 -1.64 -21.67 -25.84
C LYS A 362 -0.41 -21.68 -24.92
N GLN A 363 -0.43 -20.82 -23.91
CA GLN A 363 0.59 -20.68 -22.89
C GLN A 363 0.08 -21.20 -21.56
N LEU A 364 0.99 -21.71 -20.74
CA LEU A 364 0.76 -22.15 -19.38
C LEU A 364 1.90 -21.63 -18.48
N ILE A 365 1.53 -21.03 -17.36
CA ILE A 365 2.44 -20.67 -16.28
C ILE A 365 2.03 -21.47 -15.05
N GLU A 366 2.99 -22.12 -14.41
CA GLU A 366 2.80 -22.89 -13.18
C GLU A 366 3.61 -22.25 -12.06
N TYR A 367 3.02 -22.12 -10.89
CA TYR A 367 3.65 -21.54 -9.70
C TYR A 367 3.73 -22.58 -8.57
N GLY A 368 4.77 -22.47 -7.75
CA GLY A 368 4.95 -23.26 -6.54
C GLY A 368 5.39 -22.39 -5.36
N TYR A 369 4.91 -22.73 -4.16
CA TYR A 369 5.12 -21.95 -2.95
C TYR A 369 5.75 -22.80 -1.82
N SER A 370 6.45 -22.16 -0.89
CA SER A 370 6.86 -22.77 0.38
C SER A 370 5.65 -23.03 1.29
N LEU A 371 5.85 -23.72 2.42
CA LEU A 371 4.83 -23.86 3.46
C LEU A 371 4.50 -22.52 4.15
N THR A 372 5.39 -21.54 4.07
CA THR A 372 5.13 -20.15 4.48
C THR A 372 4.55 -19.32 3.33
N GLU A 373 4.10 -19.97 2.25
CA GLU A 373 3.53 -19.41 1.02
C GLU A 373 4.42 -18.39 0.28
N THR A 374 5.74 -18.50 0.43
CA THR A 374 6.73 -17.73 -0.33
C THR A 374 6.88 -18.34 -1.72
N LEU A 375 6.89 -17.55 -2.80
CA LEU A 375 7.00 -18.07 -4.17
C LEU A 375 8.37 -18.71 -4.37
N THR A 376 8.40 -20.02 -4.63
CA THR A 376 9.65 -20.79 -4.76
C THR A 376 9.90 -21.31 -6.15
N ASN A 377 8.88 -21.42 -7.01
CA ASN A 377 9.06 -21.93 -8.37
C ASN A 377 8.08 -21.28 -9.34
N ILE A 378 8.57 -21.01 -10.55
CA ILE A 378 7.75 -20.59 -11.70
C ILE A 378 8.18 -21.42 -12.90
N LYS A 379 7.22 -21.93 -13.68
CA LYS A 379 7.49 -22.64 -14.93
C LYS A 379 6.60 -22.10 -16.03
N GLY A 380 7.21 -21.61 -17.10
CA GLY A 380 6.51 -21.14 -18.30
C GLY A 380 6.58 -22.18 -19.41
N THR A 381 5.46 -22.45 -20.06
CA THR A 381 5.34 -23.36 -21.21
C THR A 381 4.61 -22.68 -22.36
N SER A 382 5.15 -22.78 -23.56
CA SER A 382 4.49 -22.35 -24.80
C SER A 382 4.89 -23.26 -25.96
N ASN A 383 3.92 -23.70 -26.78
CA ASN A 383 4.13 -24.64 -27.89
C ASN A 383 4.94 -25.90 -27.51
N GLY A 384 4.75 -26.42 -26.29
CA GLY A 384 5.45 -27.59 -25.77
C GLY A 384 6.89 -27.35 -25.29
N ILE A 385 7.44 -26.15 -25.49
CA ILE A 385 8.75 -25.75 -24.95
C ILE A 385 8.53 -25.11 -23.58
N SER A 386 9.37 -25.46 -22.60
CA SER A 386 9.27 -24.95 -21.24
C SER A 386 10.61 -24.46 -20.69
N PHE A 387 10.55 -23.53 -19.74
CA PHE A 387 11.65 -23.20 -18.83
C PHE A 387 11.13 -23.18 -17.40
N SER A 388 12.01 -23.41 -16.42
CA SER A 388 11.69 -23.27 -15.00
C SER A 388 12.64 -22.33 -14.29
N GLN A 389 12.13 -21.68 -13.25
CA GLN A 389 12.84 -20.80 -12.35
C GLN A 389 12.55 -21.25 -10.93
N ARG A 390 13.58 -21.42 -10.10
CA ARG A 390 13.42 -21.79 -8.69
C ARG A 390 14.17 -20.83 -7.79
N PHE A 391 13.56 -20.46 -6.67
CA PHE A 391 14.07 -19.51 -5.68
C PHE A 391 14.22 -20.21 -4.34
N VAL A 392 15.34 -19.99 -3.66
CA VAL A 392 15.62 -20.53 -2.33
C VAL A 392 15.89 -19.36 -1.40
N PHE A 393 15.14 -19.29 -0.31
CA PHE A 393 15.24 -18.24 0.71
C PHE A 393 15.93 -18.78 1.97
N ASN A 394 16.48 -17.87 2.77
CA ASN A 394 16.90 -18.18 4.13
C ASN A 394 15.71 -18.08 5.09
N ASN A 395 15.97 -18.40 6.36
CA ASN A 395 14.97 -18.42 7.42
C ASN A 395 14.48 -17.02 7.88
N ALA A 396 14.89 -15.94 7.19
CA ALA A 396 14.36 -14.59 7.36
C ALA A 396 13.74 -14.08 6.05
N ASP A 397 13.27 -14.99 5.18
CA ASP A 397 12.67 -14.71 3.88
C ASP A 397 13.56 -13.91 2.90
N ARG A 398 14.88 -13.98 3.06
CA ARG A 398 15.83 -13.33 2.14
C ARG A 398 16.34 -14.32 1.09
N MET A 399 16.27 -13.97 -0.19
CA MET A 399 16.60 -14.90 -1.28
C MET A 399 18.09 -15.25 -1.28
N LYS A 400 18.43 -16.52 -1.08
CA LYS A 400 19.81 -17.02 -1.06
C LYS A 400 20.32 -17.41 -2.45
N ASN A 401 19.52 -18.17 -3.20
CA ASN A 401 19.89 -18.69 -4.52
C ASN A 401 18.71 -18.60 -5.47
N TRP A 402 18.99 -18.42 -6.76
CA TRP A 402 18.01 -18.65 -7.81
C TRP A 402 18.58 -19.54 -8.92
N TYR A 403 17.69 -20.29 -9.56
CA TYR A 403 17.99 -21.33 -10.53
C TYR A 403 17.19 -21.09 -11.80
N ARG A 404 17.75 -21.50 -12.94
CA ARG A 404 17.02 -21.66 -14.20
C ARG A 404 17.25 -23.06 -14.73
N ASN A 405 16.18 -23.78 -15.06
CA ASN A 405 16.23 -25.17 -15.53
C ASN A 405 17.13 -26.04 -14.62
N GLU A 406 16.91 -25.93 -13.31
CA GLU A 406 17.67 -26.58 -12.22
C GLU A 406 19.15 -26.20 -12.06
N ALA A 407 19.70 -25.33 -12.91
CA ALA A 407 21.06 -24.82 -12.77
C ALA A 407 21.07 -23.51 -11.97
N VAL A 408 21.90 -23.41 -10.92
CA VAL A 408 22.13 -22.17 -10.16
C VAL A 408 22.57 -21.07 -11.12
N GLN A 409 21.92 -19.91 -11.07
CA GLN A 409 22.27 -18.74 -11.88
C GLN A 409 22.88 -17.62 -11.05
N GLY A 410 22.57 -17.56 -9.75
CA GLY A 410 23.28 -16.68 -8.83
C GLY A 410 22.87 -16.85 -7.38
N THR A 411 23.55 -16.09 -6.53
CA THR A 411 23.44 -16.14 -5.06
C THR A 411 23.43 -14.72 -4.46
N TYR A 412 22.85 -14.57 -3.27
CA TYR A 412 22.98 -13.38 -2.42
C TYR A 412 23.56 -13.71 -1.05
N GLU A 413 24.26 -12.74 -0.49
CA GLU A 413 24.67 -12.65 0.91
C GLU A 413 24.14 -11.34 1.47
N TYR A 414 23.83 -11.31 2.77
CA TYR A 414 23.15 -10.18 3.42
C TYR A 414 23.87 -9.78 4.71
N PHE A 415 23.78 -8.50 5.06
CA PHE A 415 24.12 -8.04 6.41
C PHE A 415 23.06 -8.51 7.43
N PRO A 416 23.39 -8.53 8.73
CA PRO A 416 22.42 -8.81 9.80
C PRO A 416 21.20 -7.89 9.83
N THR A 417 21.33 -6.68 9.29
CA THR A 417 20.28 -5.68 9.13
C THR A 417 19.33 -5.98 7.95
N GLY A 418 19.73 -6.89 7.05
CA GLY A 418 18.91 -7.43 5.98
C GLY A 418 19.20 -6.89 4.58
N GLU A 419 20.04 -5.87 4.46
CA GLU A 419 20.45 -5.33 3.17
C GLU A 419 21.42 -6.29 2.45
N PRO A 420 21.38 -6.34 1.10
CA PRO A 420 22.33 -7.14 0.32
C PRO A 420 23.77 -6.74 0.59
N GLN A 421 24.61 -7.67 1.03
CA GLN A 421 26.05 -7.50 1.14
C GLN A 421 26.74 -7.82 -0.20
N GLN A 422 26.29 -8.90 -0.85
CA GLN A 422 26.83 -9.34 -2.12
C GLN A 422 25.75 -10.02 -2.96
N ARG A 423 25.80 -9.81 -4.28
CA ARG A 423 25.13 -10.63 -5.29
C ARG A 423 26.16 -11.22 -6.23
N ARG A 424 26.09 -12.52 -6.54
CA ARG A 424 27.03 -13.19 -7.43
C ARG A 424 26.31 -14.00 -8.50
N TYR A 425 26.69 -13.81 -9.76
CA TYR A 425 26.20 -14.60 -10.89
C TYR A 425 27.11 -15.80 -11.17
N VAL A 426 26.53 -16.84 -11.77
CA VAL A 426 27.26 -18.07 -12.15
C VAL A 426 28.36 -17.81 -13.19
N ASN A 427 28.25 -16.74 -13.98
CA ASN A 427 29.29 -16.30 -14.91
C ASN A 427 30.50 -15.63 -14.20
N GLY A 428 30.47 -15.53 -12.87
CA GLY A 428 31.53 -14.97 -12.02
C GLY A 428 31.51 -13.46 -11.85
N VAL A 429 30.57 -12.76 -12.49
CA VAL A 429 30.31 -11.35 -12.18
C VAL A 429 29.64 -11.27 -10.82
N HIS A 430 30.09 -10.37 -9.96
CA HIS A 430 29.46 -10.14 -8.66
C HIS A 430 29.41 -8.65 -8.33
N THR A 431 28.41 -8.27 -7.54
CA THR A 431 28.19 -6.92 -7.02
C THR A 431 28.35 -6.96 -5.51
N THR A 432 29.19 -6.10 -4.94
CA THR A 432 29.31 -5.91 -3.49
C THR A 432 28.79 -4.54 -3.09
N TYR A 433 28.12 -4.49 -1.94
CA TYR A 433 27.51 -3.27 -1.40
C TYR A 433 28.10 -2.96 -0.03
N THR A 434 28.18 -1.68 0.30
CA THR A 434 28.39 -1.21 1.67
C THR A 434 27.37 -0.15 2.00
N TYR A 435 27.10 0.05 3.28
CA TYR A 435 26.12 1.00 3.79
C TYR A 435 26.77 1.91 4.83
N ASP A 436 26.17 3.08 5.05
CA ASP A 436 26.50 3.94 6.19
C ASP A 436 25.66 3.57 7.42
N ASP A 437 25.87 4.33 8.50
CA ASP A 437 25.24 4.07 9.80
C ASP A 437 23.71 4.25 9.77
N ALA A 438 23.16 4.98 8.79
CA ALA A 438 21.71 5.09 8.56
C ALA A 438 21.19 4.12 7.49
N GLN A 439 21.93 3.03 7.23
CA GLN A 439 21.59 1.99 6.25
C GLN A 439 21.40 2.53 4.82
N GLN A 440 21.98 3.70 4.52
CA GLN A 440 22.01 4.24 3.16
C GLN A 440 23.17 3.61 2.40
N MET A 441 22.97 3.21 1.14
CA MET A 441 24.04 2.61 0.34
C MET A 441 25.22 3.57 0.23
N LYS A 442 26.43 3.14 0.58
CA LYS A 442 27.63 3.97 0.53
C LYS A 442 28.48 3.65 -0.69
N THR A 443 28.63 2.37 -1.01
CA THR A 443 29.35 1.94 -2.21
C THR A 443 28.66 0.79 -2.92
N LEU A 444 28.81 0.76 -4.24
CA LEU A 444 28.45 -0.37 -5.09
C LEU A 444 29.65 -0.69 -5.98
N LYS A 445 30.05 -1.96 -6.04
CA LYS A 445 31.16 -2.39 -6.89
C LYS A 445 30.80 -3.65 -7.65
N VAL A 446 30.88 -3.60 -8.97
CA VAL A 446 30.68 -4.73 -9.89
C VAL A 446 32.03 -5.21 -10.40
N THR A 447 32.33 -6.48 -10.21
CA THR A 447 33.62 -7.10 -10.57
C THR A 447 33.41 -8.41 -11.30
N LYS A 448 34.38 -8.74 -12.16
CA LYS A 448 34.57 -10.08 -12.74
C LYS A 448 36.01 -10.49 -12.44
N ASP A 449 36.18 -11.46 -11.56
CA ASP A 449 37.48 -11.86 -11.03
C ASP A 449 38.22 -10.64 -10.45
N THR A 450 39.37 -10.24 -10.99
CA THR A 450 40.10 -9.03 -10.57
C THR A 450 39.73 -7.75 -11.34
N SER A 451 38.93 -7.87 -12.40
CA SER A 451 38.52 -6.74 -13.23
C SER A 451 37.32 -6.02 -12.62
N VAL A 452 37.42 -4.70 -12.50
CA VAL A 452 36.33 -3.82 -12.08
C VAL A 452 35.53 -3.41 -13.31
N LEU A 453 34.25 -3.74 -13.32
CA LEU A 453 33.31 -3.34 -14.38
C LEU A 453 32.61 -2.02 -14.04
N LEU A 454 32.34 -1.80 -12.75
CA LEU A 454 31.79 -0.57 -12.21
C LEU A 454 32.19 -0.43 -10.74
N ASP A 455 32.50 0.77 -10.31
CA ASP A 455 32.64 1.14 -8.91
C ASP A 455 31.98 2.49 -8.68
N GLU A 456 31.19 2.60 -7.63
CA GLU A 456 30.48 3.82 -7.28
C GLU A 456 30.55 4.06 -5.78
N THR A 457 30.78 5.31 -5.41
CA THR A 457 30.65 5.81 -4.04
C THR A 457 29.62 6.92 -4.02
N LEU A 458 28.64 6.81 -3.12
CA LEU A 458 27.55 7.76 -2.98
C LEU A 458 27.87 8.83 -1.94
N GLY A 459 27.46 10.06 -2.23
CA GLY A 459 27.36 11.15 -1.27
C GLY A 459 25.91 11.56 -1.10
N TYR A 460 25.54 11.94 0.12
CA TYR A 460 24.19 12.38 0.48
C TYR A 460 24.20 13.81 1.03
N ASP A 461 23.10 14.53 0.83
CA ASP A 461 22.83 15.76 1.54
C ASP A 461 22.14 15.51 2.89
N LEU A 462 21.87 16.57 3.66
CA LEU A 462 21.24 16.46 4.98
C LEU A 462 19.81 15.90 4.95
N ASN A 463 19.11 15.93 3.81
CA ASN A 463 17.79 15.33 3.66
C ASN A 463 17.84 13.89 3.14
N GLY A 464 19.05 13.33 2.95
CA GLY A 464 19.23 11.99 2.40
C GLY A 464 19.15 11.92 0.88
N ASN A 465 19.10 13.04 0.15
CA ASN A 465 19.19 12.97 -1.31
C ASN A 465 20.63 12.69 -1.75
N ILE A 466 20.82 11.85 -2.75
CA ILE A 466 22.13 11.59 -3.38
C ILE A 466 22.59 12.87 -4.06
N ASN A 467 23.66 13.49 -3.57
CA ASN A 467 24.24 14.71 -4.15
C ASN A 467 25.49 14.43 -4.99
N ALA A 468 26.05 13.22 -4.90
CA ALA A 468 27.22 12.82 -5.67
C ALA A 468 27.26 11.30 -5.91
N VAL A 469 27.70 10.92 -7.10
CA VAL A 469 28.12 9.55 -7.45
C VAL A 469 29.54 9.65 -7.98
N THR A 470 30.52 9.14 -7.26
CA THR A 470 31.92 9.09 -7.72
C THR A 470 32.18 7.71 -8.32
N SER A 471 32.69 7.65 -9.55
CA SER A 471 32.90 6.39 -10.27
C SER A 471 34.12 6.42 -11.18
N SER A 472 34.78 5.27 -11.38
CA SER A 472 35.78 5.12 -12.47
C SER A 472 35.19 5.37 -13.86
N SER A 473 33.88 5.20 -14.02
CA SER A 473 33.15 5.45 -15.27
C SER A 473 32.67 6.90 -15.41
N GLY A 474 32.97 7.75 -14.42
CA GLY A 474 32.68 9.18 -14.44
C GLY A 474 31.85 9.65 -13.26
N ASN A 475 32.20 10.82 -12.73
CA ASN A 475 31.50 11.41 -11.59
C ASN A 475 30.20 12.09 -12.03
N LYS A 476 29.16 11.92 -11.20
CA LYS A 476 27.91 12.67 -11.26
C LYS A 476 27.76 13.52 -10.01
N ALA A 477 27.22 14.73 -10.15
CA ALA A 477 26.85 15.60 -9.04
C ALA A 477 25.43 16.11 -9.24
N PHE A 478 24.68 16.26 -8.14
CA PHE A 478 23.28 16.66 -8.14
C PHE A 478 23.03 17.72 -7.07
N THR A 479 22.20 18.71 -7.39
CA THR A 479 21.65 19.64 -6.40
C THR A 479 20.12 19.60 -6.44
N TYR A 480 19.51 19.95 -5.31
CA TYR A 480 18.07 19.92 -5.14
C TYR A 480 17.59 21.25 -4.58
N ASP A 481 16.39 21.65 -4.99
CA ASP A 481 15.72 22.80 -4.39
C ASP A 481 15.11 22.46 -3.01
N LYS A 482 14.42 23.44 -2.41
CA LYS A 482 13.82 23.29 -1.07
C LYS A 482 12.73 22.21 -0.99
N ALA A 483 12.07 21.89 -2.11
CA ALA A 483 11.06 20.82 -2.17
C ALA A 483 11.69 19.47 -2.57
N ASN A 484 13.03 19.36 -2.49
CA ASN A 484 13.82 18.20 -2.92
C ASN A 484 13.62 17.82 -4.40
N GLN A 485 13.31 18.79 -5.28
CA GLN A 485 13.26 18.56 -6.73
C GLN A 485 14.65 18.76 -7.33
N LEU A 486 15.02 17.95 -8.32
CA LEU A 486 16.33 17.99 -8.95
C LEU A 486 16.56 19.33 -9.66
N GLU A 487 17.47 20.15 -9.17
CA GLU A 487 17.75 21.49 -9.70
C GLU A 487 18.90 21.46 -10.71
N THR A 488 19.96 20.70 -10.43
CA THR A 488 21.08 20.54 -11.36
C THR A 488 21.57 19.10 -11.42
N GLN A 489 22.12 18.73 -12.58
CA GLN A 489 22.99 17.56 -12.70
C GLN A 489 24.25 17.89 -13.49
N THR A 490 25.37 17.29 -13.08
CA THR A 490 26.64 17.32 -13.81
C THR A 490 27.11 15.90 -14.06
N ILE A 491 27.51 15.58 -15.28
CA ILE A 491 28.11 14.28 -15.66
C ILE A 491 29.43 14.57 -16.38
N ASN A 492 30.54 14.39 -15.66
CA ASN A 492 31.86 14.84 -16.11
C ASN A 492 32.32 14.14 -17.39
N THR A 493 32.12 12.83 -17.49
CA THR A 493 32.55 12.04 -18.66
C THR A 493 31.77 12.37 -19.93
N ALA A 494 30.51 12.79 -19.78
CA ALA A 494 29.69 13.27 -20.90
C ALA A 494 29.88 14.78 -21.18
N GLN A 495 30.71 15.48 -20.40
CA GLN A 495 30.84 16.94 -20.36
C GLN A 495 29.47 17.63 -20.38
N LEU A 496 28.56 17.12 -19.54
CA LEU A 496 27.16 17.50 -19.51
C LEU A 496 26.87 18.21 -18.19
N ASN A 497 26.34 19.43 -18.28
CA ASN A 497 25.72 20.12 -17.16
C ASN A 497 24.28 20.46 -17.54
N GLU A 498 23.31 20.10 -16.70
CA GLU A 498 21.92 20.45 -16.92
C GLU A 498 21.34 21.12 -15.68
N SER A 499 20.49 22.13 -15.90
CA SER A 499 19.75 22.81 -14.84
C SER A 499 18.27 22.88 -15.18
N TYR A 500 17.45 22.80 -14.15
CA TYR A 500 16.00 22.71 -14.23
C TYR A 500 15.35 23.77 -13.36
N THR A 501 14.24 24.32 -13.81
CA THR A 501 13.38 25.16 -12.98
C THR A 501 11.97 24.60 -12.98
N TYR A 502 11.24 24.85 -11.90
CA TYR A 502 9.88 24.35 -11.70
C TYR A 502 8.94 25.51 -11.36
N ASP A 503 7.67 25.39 -11.74
CA ASP A 503 6.63 26.27 -11.23
C ASP A 503 6.19 25.88 -9.80
N VAL A 504 5.23 26.62 -9.26
CA VAL A 504 4.73 26.48 -7.88
C VAL A 504 3.96 25.18 -7.61
N VAL A 505 3.69 24.35 -8.64
CA VAL A 505 3.07 23.01 -8.49
C VAL A 505 3.96 21.92 -9.09
N GLY A 506 5.25 22.20 -9.30
CA GLY A 506 6.22 21.23 -9.75
C GLY A 506 6.21 20.95 -11.27
N ASN A 507 5.58 21.75 -12.12
CA ASN A 507 5.80 21.59 -13.56
C ASN A 507 7.18 22.11 -13.94
N ARG A 508 7.99 21.33 -14.67
CA ARG A 508 9.33 21.72 -15.11
C ARG A 508 9.26 22.84 -16.15
N LYS A 509 9.55 24.09 -15.79
CA LYS A 509 9.44 25.29 -16.66
C LYS A 509 10.56 25.45 -17.66
N SER A 510 11.78 25.04 -17.33
CA SER A 510 12.91 25.11 -18.24
C SER A 510 13.91 23.98 -18.01
N LYS A 511 14.61 23.61 -19.08
CA LYS A 511 15.83 22.78 -19.03
C LYS A 511 16.93 23.52 -19.79
N MET A 512 18.02 23.86 -19.12
CA MET A 512 19.23 24.36 -19.79
C MET A 512 20.28 23.25 -19.79
N THR A 513 20.86 22.96 -20.93
CA THR A 513 21.89 21.94 -21.12
C THR A 513 23.15 22.58 -21.69
N VAL A 514 24.27 22.45 -20.99
CA VAL A 514 25.61 22.76 -21.48
C VAL A 514 26.33 21.44 -21.77
N LYS A 515 26.52 21.12 -23.04
CA LYS A 515 27.19 19.89 -23.48
C LYS A 515 28.40 20.25 -24.36
N ASN A 516 29.59 19.79 -23.99
CA ASN A 516 30.85 20.13 -24.68
C ASN A 516 31.01 21.66 -24.89
N GLY A 517 30.64 22.47 -23.89
CA GLY A 517 30.68 23.94 -23.97
C GLY A 517 29.57 24.61 -24.79
N THR A 518 28.68 23.84 -25.43
CA THR A 518 27.52 24.38 -26.17
C THR A 518 26.29 24.43 -25.28
N THR A 519 25.67 25.60 -25.17
CA THR A 519 24.45 25.80 -24.38
C THR A 519 23.21 25.69 -25.26
N THR A 520 22.24 24.90 -24.81
CA THR A 520 20.88 24.82 -25.36
C THR A 520 19.89 25.03 -24.22
N SER A 521 18.74 25.62 -24.53
CA SER A 521 17.66 25.84 -23.56
C SER A 521 16.36 25.37 -24.15
N ILE A 522 15.57 24.69 -23.32
CA ILE A 522 14.21 24.25 -23.62
C ILE A 522 13.26 24.97 -22.67
N SER A 523 12.21 25.58 -23.20
CA SER A 523 11.10 26.14 -22.43
C SER A 523 9.88 25.23 -22.50
N TYR A 524 9.22 25.05 -21.36
CA TYR A 524 8.01 24.24 -21.22
C TYR A 524 6.86 25.11 -20.70
N ASP A 525 5.70 24.97 -21.31
CA ASP A 525 4.47 25.66 -20.91
C ASP A 525 3.37 24.66 -20.63
N TYR A 526 2.57 24.96 -19.61
CA TYR A 526 1.57 24.05 -19.05
C TYR A 526 0.23 24.75 -18.88
N ASP A 527 -0.85 24.04 -19.19
CA ASP A 527 -2.19 24.55 -18.99
C ASP A 527 -2.66 24.45 -17.53
N ALA A 528 -3.94 24.72 -17.28
CA ALA A 528 -4.53 24.71 -15.94
C ALA A 528 -4.61 23.31 -15.30
N ASN A 529 -4.51 22.23 -16.09
CA ASN A 529 -4.55 20.84 -15.64
C ASN A 529 -3.14 20.23 -15.57
N ASN A 530 -2.09 21.06 -15.54
CA ASN A 530 -0.69 20.62 -15.54
C ASN A 530 -0.29 19.80 -16.79
N ARG A 531 -1.06 19.88 -17.88
CA ARG A 531 -0.70 19.22 -19.13
C ARG A 531 0.38 20.01 -19.83
N LEU A 532 1.44 19.34 -20.31
CA LEU A 532 2.51 19.99 -21.09
C LEU A 532 1.92 20.48 -22.42
N ALA A 533 1.60 21.77 -22.49
CA ALA A 533 0.89 22.41 -23.58
C ALA A 533 1.81 22.76 -24.76
N SER A 534 3.07 23.11 -24.50
CA SER A 534 4.07 23.32 -25.55
C SER A 534 5.51 23.17 -25.08
N VAL A 535 6.39 22.81 -26.02
CA VAL A 535 7.85 22.73 -25.85
C VAL A 535 8.51 23.61 -26.91
N ASN A 536 9.30 24.62 -26.49
CA ASN A 536 9.92 25.60 -27.41
C ASN A 536 8.92 26.24 -28.40
N GLY A 537 7.67 26.47 -27.96
CA GLY A 537 6.60 27.00 -28.79
C GLY A 537 5.90 25.97 -29.70
N GLN A 538 6.40 24.73 -29.82
CA GLN A 538 5.67 23.64 -30.47
C GLN A 538 4.50 23.22 -29.60
N THR A 539 3.28 23.42 -30.08
CA THR A 539 2.05 23.10 -29.35
C THR A 539 1.74 21.62 -29.39
N TYR A 540 1.30 21.07 -28.26
CA TYR A 540 0.85 19.69 -28.10
C TYR A 540 -0.68 19.66 -28.03
N SER A 541 -1.26 18.49 -28.29
CA SER A 541 -2.72 18.29 -28.25
C SER A 541 -3.08 17.18 -27.29
N TYR A 542 -4.27 17.29 -26.70
CA TYR A 542 -4.80 16.35 -25.71
C TYR A 542 -6.26 16.03 -26.04
N ASP A 543 -6.71 14.83 -25.68
CA ASP A 543 -8.13 14.49 -25.70
C ASP A 543 -8.87 15.04 -24.46
N ALA A 544 -10.18 14.78 -24.40
CA ALA A 544 -11.01 15.22 -23.28
C ALA A 544 -10.63 14.54 -21.97
N ASN A 545 -9.99 13.37 -21.98
CA ASN A 545 -9.58 12.62 -20.79
C ASN A 545 -8.21 13.09 -20.27
N GLY A 546 -7.52 13.98 -21.00
CA GLY A 546 -6.20 14.48 -20.62
C GLY A 546 -5.05 13.62 -21.16
N ASN A 547 -5.30 12.74 -22.13
CA ASN A 547 -4.26 11.96 -22.78
C ASN A 547 -3.63 12.79 -23.90
N ARG A 548 -2.29 12.81 -23.99
CA ARG A 548 -1.58 13.51 -25.06
C ARG A 548 -1.82 12.82 -26.39
N THR A 549 -2.45 13.48 -27.35
CA THR A 549 -2.77 12.94 -28.69
C THR A 549 -1.77 13.34 -29.77
N LYS A 550 -1.02 14.44 -29.59
CA LYS A 550 0.01 14.88 -30.55
C LYS A 550 1.10 15.70 -29.86
N ASP A 551 2.37 15.50 -30.23
CA ASP A 551 3.52 16.23 -29.69
C ASP A 551 4.44 16.85 -30.77
N GLY A 552 3.99 16.85 -32.03
CA GLY A 552 4.78 17.34 -33.17
C GLY A 552 5.73 16.31 -33.77
N GLN A 553 5.98 15.17 -33.12
CA GLN A 553 6.70 14.02 -33.68
C GLN A 553 5.75 12.85 -33.97
N TYR A 554 4.83 12.60 -33.04
CA TYR A 554 3.92 11.48 -33.02
C TYR A 554 2.47 11.90 -32.85
N THR A 555 1.58 11.03 -33.31
CA THR A 555 0.16 11.02 -32.95
C THR A 555 -0.14 9.75 -32.16
N TYR A 556 -0.79 9.89 -31.01
CA TYR A 556 -1.11 8.81 -30.09
C TYR A 556 -2.61 8.51 -30.15
N VAL A 557 -2.96 7.22 -30.20
CA VAL A 557 -4.34 6.74 -30.23
C VAL A 557 -4.61 5.93 -28.97
N TYR A 558 -5.64 6.29 -28.22
CA TYR A 558 -6.00 5.66 -26.94
C TYR A 558 -7.26 4.80 -27.08
N ASN A 559 -7.39 3.79 -26.22
CA ASN A 559 -8.67 3.10 -25.99
C ASN A 559 -9.47 3.80 -24.88
N SER A 560 -10.65 3.25 -24.56
CA SER A 560 -11.55 3.77 -23.53
C SER A 560 -11.03 3.67 -22.09
N PHE A 561 -9.92 2.97 -21.86
CA PHE A 561 -9.22 2.88 -20.58
C PHE A 561 -7.97 3.77 -20.55
N ASP A 562 -7.88 4.74 -21.47
CA ASP A 562 -6.77 5.70 -21.54
C ASP A 562 -5.40 5.05 -21.84
N GLN A 563 -5.39 3.88 -22.49
CA GLN A 563 -4.19 3.15 -22.89
C GLN A 563 -3.86 3.33 -24.37
N ILE A 564 -2.58 3.56 -24.70
CA ILE A 564 -2.13 3.74 -26.09
C ILE A 564 -2.30 2.43 -26.89
N THR A 565 -3.14 2.44 -27.92
CA THR A 565 -3.32 1.31 -28.85
C THR A 565 -2.47 1.42 -30.10
N SER A 566 -2.14 2.64 -30.54
CA SER A 566 -1.21 2.86 -31.64
C SER A 566 -0.52 4.21 -31.58
N ILE A 567 0.70 4.24 -32.13
CA ILE A 567 1.49 5.46 -32.31
C ILE A 567 1.78 5.61 -33.80
N LYS A 568 1.55 6.81 -34.31
CA LYS A 568 1.78 7.17 -35.72
C LYS A 568 2.85 8.24 -35.81
N ASN A 569 3.67 8.19 -36.84
CA ASN A 569 4.59 9.29 -37.16
C ASN A 569 3.85 10.48 -37.79
N ASN A 570 4.57 11.58 -38.06
CA ASN A 570 4.02 12.77 -38.71
C ASN A 570 3.41 12.55 -40.10
N ALA A 571 3.77 11.47 -40.80
CA ALA A 571 3.16 11.10 -42.08
C ALA A 571 1.85 10.32 -41.93
N GLY A 572 1.42 10.02 -40.70
CA GLY A 572 0.23 9.24 -40.38
C GLY A 572 0.44 7.72 -40.40
N THR A 573 1.66 7.24 -40.63
CA THR A 573 2.00 5.82 -40.65
C THR A 573 2.09 5.28 -39.22
N VAL A 574 1.40 4.17 -38.94
CA VAL A 574 1.52 3.44 -37.67
C VAL A 574 2.92 2.85 -37.54
N ILE A 575 3.64 3.23 -36.50
CA ILE A 575 5.00 2.73 -36.20
C ILE A 575 4.99 1.68 -35.09
N ALA A 576 4.01 1.75 -34.19
CA ALA A 576 3.79 0.79 -33.12
C ALA A 576 2.29 0.62 -32.85
N SER A 577 1.88 -0.59 -32.50
CA SER A 577 0.53 -0.88 -31.98
C SER A 577 0.56 -1.89 -30.84
N TYR A 578 -0.40 -1.79 -29.93
CA TYR A 578 -0.39 -2.51 -28.66
C TYR A 578 -1.75 -3.11 -28.31
N THR A 579 -1.74 -4.16 -27.50
CA THR A 579 -2.94 -4.76 -26.87
C THR A 579 -2.74 -4.90 -25.36
N TYR A 580 -3.84 -5.02 -24.62
CA TYR A 580 -3.84 -5.04 -23.15
C TYR A 580 -4.73 -6.15 -22.60
N ASP A 581 -4.45 -6.63 -21.38
CA ASP A 581 -5.33 -7.50 -20.60
C ASP A 581 -6.31 -6.70 -19.73
N ASP A 582 -7.06 -7.40 -18.88
CA ASP A 582 -8.09 -6.83 -18.02
C ASP A 582 -7.53 -6.06 -16.81
N GLU A 583 -6.27 -6.33 -16.45
CA GLU A 583 -5.51 -5.58 -15.45
C GLU A 583 -4.75 -4.40 -16.07
N GLY A 584 -4.90 -4.18 -17.38
CA GLY A 584 -4.30 -3.07 -18.11
C GLY A 584 -2.82 -3.23 -18.44
N ARG A 585 -2.28 -4.45 -18.34
CA ARG A 585 -0.90 -4.76 -18.74
C ARG A 585 -0.83 -5.02 -20.23
N ARG A 586 0.23 -4.53 -20.89
CA ARG A 586 0.46 -4.68 -22.33
C ARG A 586 0.73 -6.13 -22.71
N THR A 587 -0.22 -6.80 -23.37
CA THR A 587 -0.12 -8.20 -23.80
C THR A 587 0.58 -8.39 -25.13
N SER A 588 0.64 -7.37 -25.99
CA SER A 588 1.44 -7.44 -27.21
C SER A 588 1.89 -6.08 -27.74
N LYS A 589 2.95 -6.11 -28.55
CA LYS A 589 3.48 -4.99 -29.32
C LYS A 589 3.73 -5.44 -30.77
N THR A 590 3.37 -4.61 -31.75
CA THR A 590 3.70 -4.82 -33.16
C THR A 590 4.44 -3.63 -33.74
N VAL A 591 5.64 -3.85 -34.27
CA VAL A 591 6.51 -2.84 -34.90
C VAL A 591 7.01 -3.40 -36.22
N GLY A 592 6.89 -2.65 -37.31
CA GLY A 592 7.34 -3.10 -38.64
C GLY A 592 6.76 -4.45 -39.09
N GLY A 593 5.54 -4.78 -38.65
CA GLY A 593 4.87 -6.06 -38.91
C GLY A 593 5.29 -7.24 -38.01
N LYS A 594 6.30 -7.07 -37.16
CA LYS A 594 6.74 -8.09 -36.18
C LYS A 594 5.95 -7.94 -34.89
N LYS A 595 5.22 -8.99 -34.49
CA LYS A 595 4.47 -9.04 -33.22
C LYS A 595 5.26 -9.77 -32.14
N THR A 596 5.37 -9.14 -30.96
CA THR A 596 5.84 -9.75 -29.71
C THR A 596 4.67 -9.81 -28.74
N ASN A 597 4.39 -10.97 -28.17
CA ASN A 597 3.42 -11.13 -27.07
C ASN A 597 4.16 -11.26 -25.74
N TYR A 598 3.61 -10.64 -24.70
CA TYR A 598 4.17 -10.59 -23.35
C TYR A 598 3.32 -11.45 -22.41
N HIS A 599 3.99 -12.27 -21.60
CA HIS A 599 3.36 -13.14 -20.61
C HIS A 599 3.92 -12.77 -19.24
N TYR A 600 3.05 -12.35 -18.34
CA TYR A 600 3.40 -11.80 -17.04
C TYR A 600 3.47 -12.89 -15.96
N ASP A 601 4.22 -12.63 -14.89
CA ASP A 601 4.08 -13.38 -13.65
C ASP A 601 2.76 -13.01 -12.93
N GLN A 602 2.64 -13.37 -11.65
CA GLN A 602 1.45 -13.04 -10.84
C GLN A 602 1.32 -11.52 -10.54
N GLY A 603 2.23 -10.68 -11.03
CA GLY A 603 2.23 -9.22 -10.89
C GLY A 603 2.50 -8.51 -12.23
N ILE A 604 3.43 -7.57 -12.22
CA ILE A 604 3.72 -6.68 -13.37
C ILE A 604 4.93 -7.09 -14.20
N ASN A 605 5.64 -8.15 -13.81
CA ASN A 605 6.90 -8.52 -14.46
C ASN A 605 6.63 -9.41 -15.66
N VAL A 606 7.24 -9.10 -16.81
CA VAL A 606 7.14 -9.97 -17.98
C VAL A 606 8.03 -11.19 -17.77
N LEU A 607 7.41 -12.33 -17.50
CA LEU A 607 8.10 -13.60 -17.31
C LEU A 607 8.75 -14.10 -18.61
N PHE A 608 8.03 -14.03 -19.73
CA PHE A 608 8.57 -14.41 -21.05
C PHE A 608 7.85 -13.76 -22.23
N GLU A 609 8.53 -13.76 -23.37
CA GLU A 609 8.07 -13.24 -24.64
C GLU A 609 7.85 -14.36 -25.64
N THR A 610 6.86 -14.19 -26.52
CA THR A 610 6.64 -15.08 -27.66
C THR A 610 6.43 -14.33 -28.96
N ASP A 611 6.79 -14.95 -30.08
CA ASP A 611 6.41 -14.46 -31.41
C ASP A 611 4.92 -14.70 -31.72
N SER A 612 4.46 -14.29 -32.90
CA SER A 612 3.10 -14.52 -33.38
C SER A 612 2.70 -16.00 -33.50
N ALA A 613 3.68 -16.90 -33.65
CA ALA A 613 3.45 -18.34 -33.71
C ALA A 613 3.38 -18.98 -32.31
N GLY A 614 3.72 -18.24 -31.25
CA GLY A 614 3.75 -18.70 -29.86
C GLY A 614 5.09 -19.30 -29.45
N ASN A 615 6.15 -19.16 -30.24
CA ASN A 615 7.48 -19.64 -29.86
C ASN A 615 8.09 -18.70 -28.83
N ILE A 616 8.69 -19.24 -27.77
CA ILE A 616 9.38 -18.44 -26.75
C ILE A 616 10.61 -17.78 -27.39
N THR A 617 10.67 -16.45 -27.36
CA THR A 617 11.78 -15.67 -27.92
C THR A 617 12.73 -15.15 -26.84
N ALA A 618 12.22 -14.92 -25.63
CA ALA A 618 13.00 -14.58 -24.45
C ALA A 618 12.28 -14.96 -23.16
N ASP A 619 13.01 -15.23 -22.08
CA ASP A 619 12.49 -15.33 -20.71
C ASP A 619 13.34 -14.52 -19.72
N TYR A 620 12.72 -14.06 -18.64
CA TYR A 620 13.32 -13.14 -17.67
C TYR A 620 13.18 -13.68 -16.25
N VAL A 621 14.22 -13.50 -15.46
CA VAL A 621 14.24 -13.79 -14.02
C VAL A 621 14.38 -12.47 -13.28
N TYR A 622 13.55 -12.28 -12.27
CA TYR A 622 13.54 -11.11 -11.39
C TYR A 622 14.00 -11.51 -9.98
N ASP A 623 14.59 -10.58 -9.26
CA ASP A 623 14.82 -10.72 -7.82
C ASP A 623 13.56 -10.31 -7.02
N PRO A 624 13.54 -10.53 -5.69
CA PRO A 624 12.38 -10.21 -4.85
C PRO A 624 11.95 -8.74 -4.87
N ASP A 625 12.87 -7.82 -5.21
CA ASP A 625 12.59 -6.39 -5.33
C ASP A 625 12.00 -6.03 -6.70
N GLY A 626 11.77 -7.03 -7.57
CA GLY A 626 11.26 -6.84 -8.93
C GLY A 626 12.32 -6.38 -9.94
N LEU A 627 13.61 -6.43 -9.61
CA LEU A 627 14.68 -6.07 -10.54
C LEU A 627 15.06 -7.27 -11.43
N PRO A 628 15.16 -7.12 -12.76
CA PRO A 628 15.55 -8.22 -13.64
C PRO A 628 17.01 -8.64 -13.44
N VAL A 629 17.26 -9.85 -12.97
CA VAL A 629 18.65 -10.35 -12.77
C VAL A 629 19.18 -11.11 -13.97
N MET A 630 18.32 -11.67 -14.81
CA MET A 630 18.74 -12.44 -15.98
C MET A 630 17.70 -12.39 -17.11
N MET A 631 18.19 -12.41 -18.35
CA MET A 631 17.42 -12.66 -19.57
C MET A 631 18.00 -13.88 -20.29
N SER A 632 17.17 -14.82 -20.72
CA SER A 632 17.57 -15.84 -21.70
C SER A 632 16.99 -15.50 -23.06
N LYS A 633 17.82 -15.44 -24.10
CA LYS A 633 17.41 -15.09 -25.47
C LYS A 633 18.29 -15.81 -26.48
N GLY A 634 17.70 -16.41 -27.51
CA GLY A 634 18.45 -17.16 -28.53
C GLY A 634 19.26 -18.34 -27.98
N GLY A 635 18.81 -18.97 -26.89
CA GLY A 635 19.51 -20.05 -26.21
C GLY A 635 20.72 -19.63 -25.36
N GLN A 636 20.94 -18.33 -25.19
CA GLN A 636 22.02 -17.76 -24.37
C GLN A 636 21.44 -17.06 -23.13
N ASN A 637 22.17 -17.13 -22.01
CA ASN A 637 21.84 -16.37 -20.81
C ASN A 637 22.66 -15.09 -20.75
N TYR A 638 21.99 -14.00 -20.39
CA TYR A 638 22.54 -12.68 -20.18
C TYR A 638 22.17 -12.19 -18.78
N TYR A 639 23.12 -11.63 -18.06
CA TYR A 639 22.95 -11.20 -16.67
C TYR A 639 23.04 -9.68 -16.58
N TYR A 640 22.07 -9.07 -15.92
CA TYR A 640 21.95 -7.62 -15.80
C TYR A 640 22.91 -7.06 -14.76
N THR A 641 23.61 -5.98 -15.12
CA THR A 641 24.41 -5.18 -14.17
C THR A 641 23.71 -3.85 -13.90
N TYR A 642 23.88 -3.37 -12.66
CA TYR A 642 23.20 -2.19 -12.15
C TYR A 642 24.21 -1.19 -11.60
N ASN A 643 23.87 0.10 -11.66
CA ASN A 643 24.53 1.10 -10.82
C ASN A 643 23.81 1.27 -9.48
N SER A 644 24.37 2.13 -8.64
CA SER A 644 23.84 2.51 -7.34
C SER A 644 22.42 3.09 -7.41
N LEU A 645 22.06 3.73 -8.52
CA LEU A 645 20.73 4.28 -8.77
C LEU A 645 19.73 3.24 -9.30
N LYS A 646 20.03 1.94 -9.23
CA LYS A 646 19.25 0.83 -9.79
C LYS A 646 18.97 0.96 -11.31
N GLU A 647 19.81 1.68 -12.04
CA GLU A 647 19.72 1.74 -13.50
C GLU A 647 20.50 0.56 -14.12
N ILE A 648 19.96 -0.05 -15.18
CA ILE A 648 20.66 -1.12 -15.89
C ILE A 648 21.83 -0.52 -16.68
N THR A 649 23.05 -0.79 -16.21
CA THR A 649 24.30 -0.33 -16.84
C THR A 649 24.78 -1.25 -17.94
N GLY A 650 24.30 -2.50 -17.98
CA GLY A 650 24.71 -3.44 -19.02
C GLY A 650 24.21 -4.86 -18.86
N LEU A 651 24.64 -5.70 -19.81
CA LEU A 651 24.44 -7.13 -19.84
C LEU A 651 25.78 -7.85 -19.96
N THR A 652 25.96 -8.92 -19.20
CA THR A 652 27.09 -9.83 -19.36
C THR A 652 26.62 -11.18 -19.88
N ASN A 653 27.37 -11.80 -20.79
CA ASN A 653 27.04 -13.15 -21.30
C ASN A 653 27.46 -14.26 -20.31
N ALA A 654 27.32 -15.52 -20.70
CA ALA A 654 27.72 -16.69 -19.90
C ALA A 654 29.22 -16.71 -19.50
N SER A 655 30.08 -16.00 -20.24
CA SER A 655 31.51 -15.88 -19.95
C SER A 655 31.84 -14.70 -19.02
N GLY A 656 30.85 -13.87 -18.68
CA GLY A 656 31.05 -12.62 -17.92
C GLY A 656 31.52 -11.45 -18.79
N THR A 657 31.52 -11.58 -20.12
CA THR A 657 31.86 -10.50 -21.05
C THR A 657 30.69 -9.54 -21.18
N VAL A 658 30.95 -8.24 -21.10
CA VAL A 658 29.95 -7.19 -21.34
C VAL A 658 29.54 -7.19 -22.82
N VAL A 659 28.25 -7.39 -23.08
CA VAL A 659 27.66 -7.46 -24.44
C VAL A 659 26.61 -6.38 -24.68
N ALA A 660 26.23 -5.63 -23.64
CA ALA A 660 25.52 -4.38 -23.73
C ALA A 660 26.03 -3.43 -22.63
N SER A 661 26.10 -2.14 -22.93
CA SER A 661 26.38 -1.09 -21.96
C SER A 661 25.51 0.12 -22.23
N TYR A 662 25.09 0.81 -21.17
CA TYR A 662 24.28 2.03 -21.24
C TYR A 662 24.76 3.05 -20.23
N THR A 663 24.65 4.32 -20.59
CA THR A 663 24.72 5.44 -19.64
C THR A 663 23.48 6.32 -19.80
N TYR A 664 22.99 6.86 -18.69
CA TYR A 664 21.81 7.70 -18.65
C TYR A 664 22.10 9.04 -17.98
N ASP A 665 21.33 10.04 -18.37
CA ASP A 665 21.08 11.21 -17.53
C ASP A 665 20.09 10.87 -16.41
N ALA A 666 19.90 11.77 -15.43
CA ALA A 666 19.01 11.52 -14.29
C ALA A 666 17.56 11.25 -14.68
N TRP A 667 17.10 11.68 -15.86
CA TRP A 667 15.72 11.52 -16.34
C TRP A 667 15.54 10.29 -17.23
N GLY A 668 16.59 9.49 -17.43
CA GLY A 668 16.55 8.27 -18.22
C GLY A 668 16.83 8.47 -19.71
N ASN A 669 17.30 9.63 -20.15
CA ASN A 669 17.77 9.78 -21.53
C ASN A 669 19.07 8.99 -21.70
N ILE A 670 19.11 8.11 -22.71
CA ILE A 670 20.30 7.33 -23.04
C ILE A 670 21.37 8.26 -23.62
N LEU A 671 22.48 8.42 -22.90
CA LEU A 671 23.62 9.25 -23.32
C LEU A 671 24.59 8.49 -24.22
N SER A 672 24.78 7.21 -23.94
CA SER A 672 25.53 6.29 -24.78
C SER A 672 25.02 4.86 -24.62
N GLN A 673 25.14 4.09 -25.69
CA GLN A 673 24.92 2.65 -25.66
C GLN A 673 25.89 1.93 -26.60
N SER A 674 26.33 0.73 -26.23
CA SER A 674 27.26 -0.06 -27.04
C SER A 674 27.12 -1.56 -26.79
N GLY A 675 27.60 -2.38 -27.74
CA GLY A 675 27.54 -3.84 -27.67
C GLY A 675 26.39 -4.45 -28.49
N ILE A 676 26.56 -5.71 -28.87
CA ILE A 676 25.65 -6.42 -29.78
C ILE A 676 24.24 -6.63 -29.19
N MET A 677 24.11 -6.63 -27.86
CA MET A 677 22.83 -6.79 -27.17
C MET A 677 22.19 -5.46 -26.78
N ALA A 678 22.81 -4.31 -27.08
CA ALA A 678 22.30 -3.01 -26.63
C ALA A 678 20.92 -2.68 -27.21
N ALA A 679 20.75 -2.85 -28.52
CA ALA A 679 19.46 -2.64 -29.19
C ALA A 679 18.46 -3.79 -28.94
N GLU A 680 18.94 -4.99 -28.59
CA GLU A 680 18.10 -6.18 -28.42
C GLU A 680 17.47 -6.31 -27.04
N ASN A 681 17.97 -5.55 -26.06
CA ASN A 681 17.52 -5.58 -24.68
C ASN A 681 16.41 -4.54 -24.47
N PRO A 682 15.18 -4.96 -24.16
CA PRO A 682 14.07 -4.05 -23.97
C PRO A 682 14.07 -3.41 -22.58
N ILE A 683 14.85 -3.89 -21.60
CA ILE A 683 14.79 -3.40 -20.23
C ILE A 683 15.99 -2.51 -19.92
N ARG A 684 15.77 -1.22 -19.61
CA ARG A 684 16.83 -0.20 -19.52
C ARG A 684 16.76 0.61 -18.21
N TYR A 685 16.61 1.91 -18.30
CA TYR A 685 16.55 2.83 -17.15
C TYR A 685 15.58 2.33 -16.08
N LYS A 686 16.06 2.24 -14.83
CA LYS A 686 15.32 1.77 -13.64
C LYS A 686 14.57 0.43 -13.79
N GLY A 687 14.96 -0.42 -14.75
CA GLY A 687 14.25 -1.68 -15.01
C GLY A 687 12.99 -1.53 -15.87
N TYR A 688 12.74 -0.36 -16.47
CA TYR A 688 11.60 -0.15 -17.35
C TYR A 688 11.81 -0.73 -18.75
N ARG A 689 10.69 -1.09 -19.39
CA ARG A 689 10.68 -1.46 -20.80
C ARG A 689 10.77 -0.21 -21.68
N TYR A 690 11.80 -0.14 -22.50
CA TYR A 690 12.04 0.93 -23.47
C TYR A 690 11.56 0.50 -24.86
N ASP A 691 10.77 1.37 -25.50
CA ASP A 691 10.33 1.19 -26.88
C ASP A 691 11.25 2.00 -27.82
N ASP A 692 12.21 1.32 -28.47
CA ASP A 692 13.21 1.95 -29.34
C ASP A 692 12.63 2.81 -30.46
N GLU A 693 11.47 2.39 -30.98
CA GLU A 693 10.79 3.07 -32.07
C GLU A 693 10.18 4.42 -31.67
N THR A 694 9.97 4.68 -30.37
CA THR A 694 9.37 5.94 -29.88
C THR A 694 10.26 6.71 -28.91
N GLY A 695 11.19 6.02 -28.24
CA GLY A 695 11.98 6.59 -27.16
C GLY A 695 11.25 6.67 -25.81
N LEU A 696 10.08 6.04 -25.71
CA LEU A 696 9.27 6.04 -24.49
C LEU A 696 9.60 4.85 -23.58
N TYR A 697 9.42 5.06 -22.28
CA TYR A 697 9.37 3.98 -21.31
C TYR A 697 7.93 3.58 -21.02
N TYR A 698 7.64 2.27 -21.07
CA TYR A 698 6.36 1.70 -20.67
C TYR A 698 6.40 1.28 -19.20
N LEU A 699 5.62 1.96 -18.37
CA LEU A 699 5.47 1.74 -16.93
C LEU A 699 4.03 1.31 -16.69
N ILE A 700 3.61 0.17 -17.23
CA ILE A 700 2.30 -0.47 -17.02
C ILE A 700 1.07 0.43 -17.22
N ALA A 701 0.71 1.24 -16.22
CA ALA A 701 -0.39 2.20 -16.27
C ALA A 701 -0.15 3.33 -17.29
N ARG A 702 1.10 3.79 -17.45
CA ARG A 702 1.42 4.98 -18.26
C ARG A 702 2.69 4.85 -19.10
N TYR A 703 2.83 5.74 -20.07
CA TYR A 703 4.07 5.92 -20.84
C TYR A 703 4.80 7.18 -20.37
N TYR A 704 6.09 7.02 -20.08
CA TYR A 704 6.99 8.08 -19.63
C TYR A 704 7.88 8.58 -20.78
N GLN A 705 7.94 9.90 -20.96
CA GLN A 705 8.78 10.57 -21.96
C GLN A 705 10.02 11.20 -21.28
N PRO A 706 11.20 10.53 -21.32
CA PRO A 706 12.39 10.97 -20.58
C PRO A 706 12.97 12.32 -21.00
N ALA A 707 12.80 12.71 -22.28
CA ALA A 707 13.30 14.00 -22.75
C ALA A 707 12.57 15.17 -22.06
N GLU A 708 11.29 14.98 -21.77
CA GLU A 708 10.39 15.99 -21.22
C GLU A 708 10.14 15.84 -19.72
N GLY A 709 10.49 14.68 -19.14
CA GLY A 709 10.34 14.42 -17.71
C GLY A 709 8.88 14.31 -17.26
N VAL A 710 7.98 13.89 -18.15
CA VAL A 710 6.53 13.81 -17.89
C VAL A 710 5.92 12.52 -18.42
N PHE A 711 4.79 12.13 -17.83
CA PHE A 711 3.89 11.12 -18.38
C PHE A 711 3.03 11.68 -19.53
N LEU A 712 2.60 10.80 -20.43
CA LEU A 712 1.72 11.17 -21.55
C LEU A 712 0.23 11.26 -21.17
N THR A 713 -0.15 10.66 -20.05
CA THR A 713 -1.51 10.61 -19.51
C THR A 713 -1.50 11.05 -18.05
N THR A 714 -2.64 11.52 -17.56
CA THR A 714 -2.76 11.91 -16.16
C THR A 714 -2.74 10.67 -15.26
N ASP A 715 -2.27 10.84 -14.03
CA ASP A 715 -2.36 9.83 -12.99
C ASP A 715 -3.83 9.50 -12.71
N PRO A 716 -4.23 8.21 -12.76
CA PRO A 716 -5.58 7.82 -12.36
C PRO A 716 -5.82 8.08 -10.86
N GLU A 717 -4.76 8.13 -10.04
CA GLU A 717 -4.87 8.29 -8.59
C GLU A 717 -4.67 9.76 -8.16
N GLY A 718 -5.30 10.14 -7.04
CA GLY A 718 -5.17 11.48 -6.46
C GLY A 718 -3.89 11.59 -5.64
N GLY A 719 -3.26 12.77 -5.63
CA GLY A 719 -2.10 13.02 -4.77
C GLY A 719 -2.47 13.05 -3.27
N ASP A 720 -1.46 12.95 -2.41
CA ASP A 720 -1.58 13.13 -0.95
C ASP A 720 -1.81 14.62 -0.62
N PRO A 721 -2.88 14.99 0.10
CA PRO A 721 -3.10 16.36 0.57
C PRO A 721 -1.97 16.92 1.46
N ASP A 722 -1.24 16.05 2.15
CA ASP A 722 -0.11 16.45 3.00
C ASP A 722 1.19 16.65 2.19
N ASP A 723 1.20 16.23 0.92
CA ASP A 723 2.31 16.45 0.00
C ASP A 723 1.84 17.04 -1.34
N PRO A 724 1.62 18.37 -1.42
CA PRO A 724 1.00 19.02 -2.58
C PRO A 724 1.68 18.77 -3.93
N LYS A 725 2.97 18.42 -3.96
CA LYS A 725 3.67 18.10 -5.22
C LYS A 725 3.13 16.84 -5.89
N THR A 726 2.59 15.91 -5.10
CA THR A 726 1.96 14.68 -5.60
C THR A 726 0.61 14.94 -6.28
N GLN A 727 0.03 16.14 -6.12
CA GLN A 727 -1.18 16.54 -6.85
C GLN A 727 -0.92 16.77 -8.35
N ASN A 728 0.36 16.84 -8.77
CA ASN A 728 0.72 16.94 -10.17
C ASN A 728 0.73 15.57 -10.84
N GLY A 729 -0.42 15.17 -11.42
CA GLY A 729 -0.60 13.88 -12.05
C GLY A 729 0.20 13.61 -13.34
N TYR A 730 1.13 14.48 -13.76
CA TYR A 730 1.99 14.25 -14.93
C TYR A 730 3.49 14.18 -14.59
N ALA A 731 3.88 14.59 -13.39
CA ALA A 731 5.28 14.66 -12.99
C ALA A 731 5.85 13.25 -12.78
N TYR A 732 7.00 12.95 -13.39
CA TYR A 732 7.71 11.72 -13.10
C TYR A 732 8.49 11.84 -11.79
N ALA A 733 8.37 10.84 -10.93
CA ALA A 733 9.21 10.68 -9.75
C ALA A 733 9.25 11.91 -8.82
N ASN A 734 8.14 12.66 -8.71
CA ASN A 734 8.04 13.93 -7.97
C ASN A 734 9.15 14.95 -8.32
N ASN A 735 9.66 14.92 -9.56
CA ASN A 735 10.83 15.65 -10.04
C ASN A 735 12.15 15.33 -9.31
N ASN A 736 12.24 14.18 -8.65
CA ASN A 736 13.45 13.66 -8.05
C ASN A 736 13.77 12.25 -8.59
N PRO A 737 14.11 12.12 -9.88
CA PRO A 737 14.32 10.82 -10.52
C PRO A 737 15.64 10.13 -10.11
N VAL A 738 16.52 10.85 -9.40
CA VAL A 738 17.72 10.28 -8.78
C VAL A 738 17.31 9.41 -7.59
N MET A 739 16.41 9.93 -6.75
CA MET A 739 15.95 9.25 -5.53
C MET A 739 14.72 8.37 -5.74
N MET A 740 13.91 8.63 -6.76
CA MET A 740 12.61 7.99 -6.93
C MET A 740 12.46 7.29 -8.28
N THR A 741 11.64 6.24 -8.29
CA THR A 741 11.26 5.41 -9.43
C THR A 741 9.76 5.20 -9.37
N ASP A 742 9.08 5.03 -10.49
CA ASP A 742 7.66 4.71 -10.55
C ASP A 742 7.53 3.30 -11.16
N PRO A 743 7.39 2.24 -10.34
CA PRO A 743 7.49 0.86 -10.82
C PRO A 743 6.40 0.47 -11.83
N ASP A 744 5.21 1.03 -11.68
CA ASP A 744 4.00 0.61 -12.41
C ASP A 744 3.24 1.78 -13.05
N GLY A 745 3.79 2.99 -12.95
CA GLY A 745 3.20 4.20 -13.52
C GLY A 745 2.07 4.77 -12.68
N ASN A 746 1.82 4.34 -11.44
CA ASN A 746 0.80 4.93 -10.56
C ASN A 746 1.43 5.76 -9.44
N TYR A 747 2.56 5.31 -8.87
CA TYR A 747 3.17 5.98 -7.73
C TYR A 747 4.70 5.92 -7.75
N ALA A 748 5.31 7.07 -7.50
CA ALA A 748 6.74 7.16 -7.30
C ALA A 748 7.15 6.62 -5.91
N TRP A 749 8.07 5.66 -5.89
CA TRP A 749 8.70 5.05 -4.73
C TRP A 749 10.19 5.45 -4.65
N ALA A 750 10.77 5.42 -3.45
CA ALA A 750 12.20 5.65 -3.30
C ALA A 750 13.01 4.47 -3.87
N VAL A 751 14.05 4.76 -4.64
CA VAL A 751 14.93 3.78 -5.30
C VAL A 751 15.87 3.12 -4.29
N ILE A 752 16.22 3.81 -3.23
CA ILE A 752 17.11 3.37 -2.15
C ILE A 752 16.44 3.75 -0.83
N ASN A 753 16.67 2.97 0.23
CA ASN A 753 16.40 3.37 1.63
C ASN A 753 17.25 4.59 1.97
N ALA A 754 16.83 5.74 1.46
CA ALA A 754 17.48 7.01 1.65
C ALA A 754 16.63 7.76 2.65
N GLY A 755 16.78 7.39 3.93
CA GLY A 755 16.09 7.96 5.08
C GLY A 755 15.68 9.41 4.85
N PHE A 756 14.45 9.60 4.37
CA PHE A 756 13.84 10.89 4.18
C PHE A 756 13.38 11.27 5.57
N ALA A 757 14.31 11.68 6.43
CA ALA A 757 14.07 11.81 7.86
C ALA A 757 12.81 12.65 8.18
N ALA A 758 12.45 13.61 7.32
CA ALA A 758 11.22 14.40 7.43
C ALA A 758 9.96 13.61 7.08
N TYR A 759 9.98 12.86 5.97
CA TYR A 759 8.87 12.06 5.48
C TYR A 759 8.70 10.75 6.25
N ASP A 760 9.78 10.08 6.62
CA ASP A 760 9.79 8.88 7.46
C ASP A 760 9.38 9.22 8.90
N GLY A 761 9.89 10.34 9.45
CA GLY A 761 9.45 10.86 10.75
C GLY A 761 7.98 11.28 10.74
N TYR A 762 7.49 11.88 9.66
CA TYR A 762 6.08 12.24 9.49
C TYR A 762 5.17 11.02 9.26
N LYS A 763 5.59 10.03 8.46
CA LYS A 763 4.90 8.75 8.27
C LYS A 763 4.82 7.96 9.56
N ALA A 764 5.92 7.89 10.33
CA ALA A 764 5.94 7.30 11.67
C ALA A 764 4.93 8.00 12.61
N TYR A 765 4.87 9.34 12.55
CA TYR A 765 3.86 10.12 13.28
C TYR A 765 2.42 9.78 12.85
N LYS A 766 2.12 9.75 11.54
CA LYS A 766 0.78 9.41 11.01
C LYS A 766 0.38 7.97 11.37
N ALA A 767 1.30 7.02 11.23
CA ALA A 767 1.09 5.63 11.61
C ALA A 767 0.81 5.49 13.12
N GLY A 768 1.55 6.20 13.97
CA GLY A 768 1.33 6.25 15.42
C GLY A 768 -0.03 6.85 15.82
N LYS A 769 -0.48 7.89 15.10
CA LYS A 769 -1.80 8.51 15.32
C LYS A 769 -2.96 7.56 14.99
N ALA A 770 -2.84 6.78 13.90
CA ALA A 770 -3.87 5.81 13.49
C ALA A 770 -3.99 4.59 14.43
N ALA A 771 -2.90 4.20 15.10
CA ALA A 771 -2.83 2.98 15.91
C ALA A 771 -3.43 3.09 17.33
N GLY A 772 -3.59 4.31 17.87
CA GLY A 772 -4.09 4.55 19.23
C GLY A 772 -3.19 4.00 20.36
N LYS A 773 -3.37 4.48 21.60
CA LYS A 773 -2.47 4.27 22.78
C LYS A 773 -2.13 2.81 23.19
N GLN A 774 -2.68 1.78 22.54
CA GLN A 774 -2.32 0.37 22.78
C GLN A 774 -1.67 -0.32 21.57
N GLY A 775 -1.63 0.34 20.41
CA GLY A 775 -0.88 -0.10 19.23
C GLY A 775 0.55 0.47 19.18
N TRP A 776 0.99 1.20 20.20
CA TRP A 776 2.30 1.89 20.18
C TRP A 776 3.47 0.95 20.48
N ALA A 777 3.21 -0.24 21.03
CA ALA A 777 4.16 -1.36 21.09
C ALA A 777 4.35 -2.08 19.73
N LEU A 778 3.53 -1.75 18.73
CA LEU A 778 3.72 -2.11 17.32
C LEU A 778 4.26 -0.91 16.51
N ALA A 779 4.28 0.31 17.06
CA ALA A 779 4.75 1.51 16.34
C ALA A 779 6.29 1.63 16.29
N GLY A 780 7.02 0.71 16.92
CA GLY A 780 8.43 0.44 16.61
C GLY A 780 8.63 -0.38 15.32
N SER A 781 7.55 -0.81 14.64
CA SER A 781 7.63 -1.51 13.36
C SER A 781 7.73 -0.55 12.16
N VAL A 782 8.47 0.55 12.26
CA VAL A 782 8.84 1.36 11.07
C VAL A 782 9.96 0.68 10.25
N ALA A 783 10.31 -0.58 10.59
CA ALA A 783 10.86 -1.57 9.67
C ALA A 783 9.77 -2.29 8.83
N TRP A 784 8.70 -1.59 8.43
CA TRP A 784 7.61 -2.14 7.61
C TRP A 784 7.90 -2.09 6.10
N GLU A 785 9.14 -2.35 5.69
CA GLU A 785 9.50 -2.72 4.32
C GLU A 785 10.31 -4.05 4.24
N THR A 786 10.21 -4.89 5.27
CA THR A 786 10.50 -6.34 5.16
C THR A 786 9.28 -7.21 5.53
N GLY A 787 8.08 -6.60 5.52
CA GLY A 787 6.84 -7.28 5.84
C GLY A 787 6.26 -8.07 4.67
N SER A 788 6.47 -9.39 4.66
CA SER A 788 5.46 -10.27 4.06
C SER A 788 5.27 -11.64 4.74
N SER A 789 5.51 -11.76 6.06
CA SER A 789 5.34 -13.08 6.73
C SER A 789 4.70 -13.10 8.13
N PHE A 790 4.07 -12.01 8.61
CA PHE A 790 3.19 -12.11 9.79
C PHE A 790 1.71 -11.99 9.42
N VAL A 791 1.09 -13.17 9.39
CA VAL A 791 -0.33 -13.50 9.17
C VAL A 791 -0.75 -13.52 7.70
N LYS A 792 -0.20 -14.49 6.96
CA LYS A 792 -0.93 -15.20 5.90
C LYS A 792 -2.08 -16.00 6.52
N VAL A 793 -3.13 -15.28 6.89
CA VAL A 793 -4.47 -15.86 7.08
C VAL A 793 -5.45 -14.96 6.34
N GLY A 794 -5.46 -15.09 5.01
CA GLY A 794 -6.42 -14.43 4.12
C GLY A 794 -7.88 -14.70 4.50
N HIS A 795 -8.15 -15.79 5.23
CA HIS A 795 -9.50 -16.21 5.61
C HIS A 795 -10.00 -15.59 6.93
N LEU A 796 -9.12 -15.23 7.87
CA LEU A 796 -9.49 -14.54 9.12
C LEU A 796 -9.85 -13.06 8.92
N LYS A 797 -9.53 -12.45 7.76
CA LYS A 797 -9.96 -11.07 7.46
C LYS A 797 -11.48 -10.96 7.25
N LYS A 798 -12.16 -12.03 6.83
CA LYS A 798 -13.64 -12.03 6.67
C LYS A 798 -14.37 -12.37 7.98
N ALA A 799 -13.90 -13.34 8.77
CA ALA A 799 -14.48 -13.66 10.09
C ALA A 799 -14.07 -12.65 11.20
N GLY A 800 -12.85 -12.13 11.15
CA GLY A 800 -12.33 -11.10 12.06
C GLY A 800 -13.01 -9.74 11.90
N LYS A 801 -13.55 -9.42 10.72
CA LYS A 801 -14.43 -8.26 10.52
C LYS A 801 -15.74 -8.38 11.29
N ALA A 802 -16.30 -9.60 11.45
CA ALA A 802 -17.51 -9.83 12.23
C ALA A 802 -17.25 -9.84 13.76
N LEU A 803 -16.15 -10.45 14.22
CA LEU A 803 -15.86 -10.55 15.67
C LEU A 803 -15.16 -9.32 16.26
N GLY A 804 -14.29 -8.66 15.48
CA GLY A 804 -13.62 -7.41 15.84
C GLY A 804 -14.56 -6.20 15.88
N ALA A 805 -15.63 -6.24 15.09
CA ALA A 805 -16.71 -5.25 15.14
C ALA A 805 -17.35 -5.21 16.53
N THR A 806 -17.61 -6.35 17.18
CA THR A 806 -18.23 -6.38 18.51
C THR A 806 -17.36 -5.77 19.63
N SER A 807 -16.04 -5.99 19.63
CA SER A 807 -15.13 -5.43 20.65
C SER A 807 -14.87 -3.93 20.46
N LYS A 808 -14.61 -3.48 19.22
CA LYS A 808 -14.48 -2.06 18.87
C LYS A 808 -15.80 -1.31 19.03
N TYR A 809 -16.93 -1.91 18.63
CA TYR A 809 -18.27 -1.39 18.87
C TYR A 809 -18.56 -1.31 20.38
N ILE A 810 -18.29 -2.34 21.19
CA ILE A 810 -18.54 -2.28 22.64
C ILE A 810 -17.66 -1.21 23.32
N ASN A 811 -16.37 -1.09 22.99
CA ASN A 811 -15.48 -0.11 23.62
C ASN A 811 -15.71 1.33 23.12
N GLY A 812 -15.95 1.53 21.82
CA GLY A 812 -16.37 2.82 21.26
C GLY A 812 -17.74 3.25 21.79
N THR A 813 -18.71 2.33 21.82
CA THR A 813 -20.07 2.59 22.30
C THR A 813 -20.11 2.81 23.83
N ARG A 814 -19.21 2.17 24.60
CA ARG A 814 -18.97 2.49 26.02
C ARG A 814 -18.52 3.94 26.23
N GLY A 815 -17.61 4.42 25.39
CA GLY A 815 -17.10 5.79 25.41
C GLY A 815 -18.20 6.80 25.02
N THR A 816 -18.97 6.50 23.97
CA THR A 816 -20.09 7.36 23.55
C THR A 816 -21.22 7.40 24.57
N GLY A 817 -21.55 6.29 25.25
CA GLY A 817 -22.53 6.27 26.33
C GLY A 817 -22.15 7.18 27.51
N VAL A 818 -20.87 7.18 27.92
CA VAL A 818 -20.35 8.07 28.97
C VAL A 818 -20.36 9.54 28.53
N ASN A 819 -19.99 9.83 27.28
CA ASN A 819 -20.03 11.18 26.75
C ASN A 819 -21.46 11.71 26.60
N ARG A 820 -22.42 10.88 26.14
CA ARG A 820 -23.85 11.21 26.09
C ARG A 820 -24.42 11.48 27.49
N ALA A 821 -24.02 10.70 28.49
CA ALA A 821 -24.43 10.95 29.88
C ALA A 821 -23.91 12.31 30.41
N TRP A 822 -22.66 12.67 30.11
CA TRP A 822 -22.12 13.98 30.49
C TRP A 822 -22.79 15.13 29.74
N LYS A 823 -23.08 14.94 28.44
CA LYS A 823 -23.82 15.91 27.62
C LYS A 823 -25.23 16.13 28.16
N ALA A 824 -25.99 15.06 28.44
CA ALA A 824 -27.31 15.15 29.05
C ALA A 824 -27.28 15.84 30.42
N GLU A 825 -26.24 15.60 31.22
CA GLU A 825 -26.08 16.28 32.52
C GLU A 825 -25.87 17.79 32.35
N ARG A 826 -25.00 18.18 31.42
CA ARG A 826 -24.71 19.58 31.10
C ARG A 826 -25.94 20.29 30.57
N GLU A 827 -26.66 19.67 29.65
CA GLU A 827 -27.89 20.20 29.05
C GLU A 827 -29.01 20.36 30.08
N MET A 828 -29.19 19.38 30.97
CA MET A 828 -30.20 19.48 32.03
C MET A 828 -29.84 20.59 33.04
N ILE A 829 -28.57 20.72 33.43
CA ILE A 829 -28.09 21.80 34.30
C ILE A 829 -28.28 23.16 33.62
N ALA A 830 -27.96 23.27 32.33
CA ALA A 830 -28.12 24.51 31.57
C ALA A 830 -29.60 24.92 31.45
N LYS A 831 -30.51 23.95 31.25
CA LYS A 831 -31.93 24.19 31.03
C LYS A 831 -32.73 24.42 32.31
N THR A 832 -32.37 23.76 33.41
CA THR A 832 -33.20 23.71 34.63
C THR A 832 -32.50 24.22 35.89
N GLY A 833 -31.20 24.53 35.82
CA GLY A 833 -30.36 24.86 36.98
C GLY A 833 -30.03 23.65 37.87
N GLN A 834 -30.54 22.46 37.55
CA GLN A 834 -30.31 21.20 38.25
C GLN A 834 -29.90 20.10 37.25
N GLY A 835 -29.11 19.12 37.68
CA GLY A 835 -28.74 17.97 36.85
C GLY A 835 -29.64 16.77 37.12
N THR A 836 -29.39 15.64 36.45
CA THR A 836 -30.04 14.35 36.77
C THR A 836 -29.69 13.88 38.19
N ARG A 837 -28.74 14.56 38.85
CA ARG A 837 -28.34 14.35 40.25
C ARG A 837 -28.23 15.67 41.02
N LYS A 838 -28.27 15.54 42.35
CA LYS A 838 -27.99 16.65 43.29
C LYS A 838 -26.49 17.00 43.28
N TRP A 839 -26.07 17.79 42.31
CA TRP A 839 -24.74 18.41 42.27
C TRP A 839 -24.67 19.62 43.21
N SER A 840 -23.51 19.89 43.80
CA SER A 840 -23.27 21.17 44.48
C SER A 840 -23.15 22.31 43.46
N GLY A 841 -23.41 23.56 43.86
CA GLY A 841 -23.34 24.72 42.96
C GLY A 841 -22.00 24.84 42.22
N LYS A 842 -20.89 24.60 42.94
CA LYS A 842 -19.53 24.56 42.36
C LYS A 842 -19.37 23.51 41.26
N ARG A 843 -19.98 22.32 41.43
CA ARG A 843 -19.91 21.23 40.43
C ARG A 843 -20.78 21.50 39.22
N ARG A 844 -21.94 22.14 39.40
CA ARG A 844 -22.80 22.54 38.28
C ARG A 844 -22.09 23.55 37.38
N ALA A 845 -21.47 24.57 37.97
CA ALA A 845 -20.68 25.56 37.23
C ALA A 845 -19.51 24.91 36.46
N GLU A 846 -18.82 23.95 37.08
CA GLU A 846 -17.73 23.19 36.46
C GLU A 846 -18.18 22.30 35.29
N ILE A 847 -19.34 21.64 35.40
CA ILE A 847 -19.91 20.82 34.31
C ILE A 847 -20.33 21.72 33.13
N LEU A 848 -20.87 22.91 33.39
CA LEU A 848 -21.25 23.87 32.34
C LEU A 848 -20.04 24.40 31.57
N THR A 849 -18.90 24.57 32.24
CA THR A 849 -17.67 25.14 31.65
C THR A 849 -16.79 24.10 30.98
N THR A 850 -16.58 22.95 31.61
CA THR A 850 -15.61 21.94 31.15
C THR A 850 -16.28 20.69 30.58
N GLY A 851 -17.61 20.62 30.59
CA GLY A 851 -18.39 19.48 30.12
C GLY A 851 -18.41 18.28 31.07
N LYS A 852 -17.60 18.27 32.14
CA LYS A 852 -17.51 17.17 33.13
C LYS A 852 -17.18 17.70 34.53
N ALA A 853 -17.40 16.90 35.58
CA ALA A 853 -16.97 17.26 36.95
C ALA A 853 -15.58 16.70 37.28
N LYS A 854 -14.65 17.53 37.76
CA LYS A 854 -13.26 17.14 38.04
C LYS A 854 -13.16 16.05 39.11
N GLY A 855 -12.50 14.93 38.77
CA GLY A 855 -12.33 13.80 39.69
C GLY A 855 -13.52 12.84 39.75
N MET A 856 -14.47 12.95 38.81
CA MET A 856 -15.54 11.97 38.59
C MET A 856 -15.40 11.30 37.23
N ILE A 857 -15.90 10.06 37.14
CA ILE A 857 -15.90 9.26 35.91
C ILE A 857 -17.27 8.63 35.70
N GLY A 858 -17.65 8.42 34.44
CA GLY A 858 -18.84 7.63 34.09
C GLY A 858 -18.52 6.14 34.21
N HIS A 859 -19.33 5.42 34.98
CA HIS A 859 -19.23 3.99 35.20
C HIS A 859 -20.52 3.31 34.78
N HIS A 860 -20.44 2.24 33.98
CA HIS A 860 -21.63 1.52 33.54
C HIS A 860 -22.22 0.70 34.70
N ILE A 861 -23.53 0.87 34.96
CA ILE A 861 -24.24 0.23 36.08
C ILE A 861 -24.30 -1.29 35.86
N ASN A 862 -24.53 -1.72 34.61
CA ASN A 862 -24.52 -3.12 34.21
C ASN A 862 -23.25 -3.48 33.43
N SER A 863 -22.81 -4.74 33.56
CA SER A 863 -21.66 -5.26 32.83
C SER A 863 -21.91 -5.21 31.33
N VAL A 864 -21.29 -4.24 30.65
CA VAL A 864 -21.44 -4.08 29.20
C VAL A 864 -20.83 -5.25 28.41
N LYS A 865 -19.97 -6.08 29.03
CA LYS A 865 -19.48 -7.33 28.43
C LYS A 865 -20.62 -8.35 28.28
N ASN A 866 -21.60 -8.32 29.18
CA ASN A 866 -22.72 -9.25 29.20
C ASN A 866 -24.02 -8.61 28.66
N TYR A 867 -24.06 -7.29 28.51
CA TYR A 867 -25.21 -6.53 27.99
C TYR A 867 -24.79 -5.45 26.97
N PRO A 868 -24.36 -5.85 25.75
CA PRO A 868 -23.78 -4.95 24.75
C PRO A 868 -24.74 -3.84 24.28
N HIS A 869 -26.03 -4.13 24.16
CA HIS A 869 -27.07 -3.17 23.76
C HIS A 869 -27.22 -1.98 24.72
N LEU A 870 -26.74 -2.09 25.96
CA LEU A 870 -26.76 -1.02 26.95
C LEU A 870 -25.50 -0.13 26.94
N ALA A 871 -24.49 -0.45 26.11
CA ALA A 871 -23.20 0.25 26.08
C ALA A 871 -23.32 1.75 25.81
N GLY A 872 -24.22 2.13 24.91
CA GLY A 872 -24.39 3.50 24.40
C GLY A 872 -25.51 4.29 25.07
N SER A 873 -26.20 3.68 26.02
CA SER A 873 -27.31 4.29 26.74
C SER A 873 -26.80 5.15 27.88
N ALA A 874 -27.07 6.47 27.81
CA ALA A 874 -26.76 7.40 28.90
C ALA A 874 -27.41 6.97 30.24
N LYS A 875 -28.57 6.29 30.19
CA LYS A 875 -29.28 5.79 31.37
C LYS A 875 -28.55 4.64 32.08
N ASN A 876 -27.66 3.94 31.39
CA ASN A 876 -26.84 2.87 31.96
C ASN A 876 -25.53 3.39 32.59
N VAL A 877 -25.28 4.71 32.59
CA VAL A 877 -24.06 5.31 33.15
C VAL A 877 -24.34 5.96 34.49
N ARG A 878 -23.53 5.61 35.50
CA ARG A 878 -23.47 6.26 36.80
C ARG A 878 -22.15 6.98 37.00
N PHE A 879 -22.21 8.26 37.34
CA PHE A 879 -21.00 8.97 37.77
C PHE A 879 -20.57 8.54 39.16
N VAL A 880 -19.32 8.14 39.31
CA VAL A 880 -18.70 7.76 40.57
C VAL A 880 -17.44 8.60 40.79
N SER A 881 -17.05 8.81 42.04
CA SER A 881 -15.78 9.47 42.32
C SER A 881 -14.62 8.53 41.94
N LYS A 882 -13.52 9.09 41.41
CA LYS A 882 -12.30 8.31 41.12
C LYS A 882 -11.78 7.56 42.36
N LYS A 883 -12.11 8.02 43.57
CA LYS A 883 -11.74 7.37 44.84
C LYS A 883 -12.60 6.13 45.17
N GLN A 884 -13.82 6.03 44.64
CA GLN A 884 -14.78 4.95 44.92
C GLN A 884 -14.88 3.90 43.80
N HIS A 885 -14.11 4.04 42.71
CA HIS A 885 -14.10 3.07 41.61
C HIS A 885 -13.24 1.86 41.97
N LEU A 886 -13.80 0.96 42.78
CA LEU A 886 -13.12 -0.21 43.32
C LEU A 886 -13.60 -1.49 42.62
N ARG A 887 -12.67 -2.41 42.35
CA ARG A 887 -12.98 -3.75 41.85
C ARG A 887 -12.16 -4.78 42.61
N LEU A 888 -12.77 -5.92 42.92
CA LEU A 888 -12.09 -7.01 43.60
C LEU A 888 -11.15 -7.72 42.61
N HIS A 889 -9.86 -7.76 42.92
CA HIS A 889 -8.83 -8.49 42.16
C HIS A 889 -8.05 -9.37 43.15
N GLY A 890 -8.11 -10.71 42.97
CA GLY A 890 -7.35 -11.65 43.80
C GLY A 890 -7.62 -11.52 45.32
N GLY A 891 -8.86 -11.22 45.71
CA GLY A 891 -9.25 -11.03 47.12
C GLY A 891 -9.01 -9.64 47.70
N ASN A 892 -8.35 -8.73 46.98
CA ASN A 892 -8.10 -7.35 47.42
C ASN A 892 -8.86 -6.33 46.57
N TRP A 893 -9.29 -5.22 47.18
CA TRP A 893 -9.96 -4.13 46.46
C TRP A 893 -8.92 -3.25 45.76
N LYS A 894 -8.93 -3.23 44.42
CA LYS A 894 -8.08 -2.35 43.61
C LYS A 894 -8.88 -1.14 43.16
N ASN A 895 -8.34 0.06 43.39
CA ASN A 895 -8.88 1.25 42.75
C ASN A 895 -8.51 1.23 41.27
N GLN A 896 -9.52 1.12 40.42
CA GLN A 896 -9.36 0.95 38.97
C GLN A 896 -8.84 2.22 38.27
N THR A 897 -8.86 3.37 38.94
CA THR A 897 -8.41 4.65 38.36
C THR A 897 -7.01 5.04 38.78
N THR A 898 -6.57 4.65 39.98
CA THR A 898 -5.19 4.94 40.45
C THR A 898 -4.27 3.74 40.37
N GLY A 899 -4.78 2.55 40.03
CA GLY A 899 -4.03 1.30 40.01
C GLY A 899 -3.65 0.76 41.39
N LYS A 900 -3.92 1.50 42.48
CA LYS A 900 -3.50 1.16 43.84
C LYS A 900 -4.46 0.16 44.49
N PHE A 901 -3.90 -0.87 45.12
CA PHE A 901 -4.65 -1.76 46.02
C PHE A 901 -4.92 -1.05 47.35
N ILE A 902 -6.14 -1.17 47.86
CA ILE A 902 -6.55 -0.59 49.13
C ILE A 902 -6.39 -1.65 50.21
N LYS A 903 -5.53 -1.39 51.21
CA LYS A 903 -5.46 -2.20 52.43
C LYS A 903 -6.73 -1.96 53.25
N ARG A 904 -7.42 -3.02 53.65
CA ARG A 904 -8.57 -2.95 54.58
C ARG A 904 -8.16 -2.20 55.85
N LYS A 905 -8.91 -1.15 56.21
CA LYS A 905 -9.11 -0.77 57.60
C LYS A 905 -10.45 -1.33 58.02
#